data_AF-A0AAD7XSW0-F1
#
_entry.id   AF-A0AAD7XSW0-F1
#
_cell.length_a   1.000
_cell.length_b   1.000
_cell.length_c   1.000
_cell.angle_alpha   90.00
_cell.angle_beta   90.00
_cell.angle_gamma   90.00
#
_symmetry.space_group_name_H-M   'P 1'
#
loop_
_entity.id
_entity.type
_entity.pdbx_description
1 polymer ?
#
loop_
_entity_poly.entity_id
_entity_poly.type
_entity_poly.pdbx_seq_one_letter_code
_entity_poly.pdbx_strand_id
1 'polypeptide(L)'
;MQPFYTLVLQYYQHALDSTHTPDNLVSILNELNNVEMPVKNVPDQQVVDILVAGSKSIQPNDDSFSPFCKFLFRQCSKQIRLSSLRASQFEACIVLLLDALENSDTSSDLRVDVLRALSALVFENASNTVKFYPRIANILCKLADRSVQPLEVRRMAINCIANTCAGAGSKLQSYYKDYYQVLLANICTVEHGSHGTIMVASSTLDFADSAIRKIASSTLRALQFVLSQDKSLVTNPLCDIIQIIYTFIFMSVSLQTYSMANRDEPTPSASTSRPMQVRLRLQKQQQPAHRAQLSWRPTEFKSMGLTSSDSELSDSNEAAMGNPRKQRDDAKIRINALLCLAAIAKTSPRALQSYWHKFLSDTFFIFFANNSDQDGKLLPVLRSDNQPYSLFTILLYDPMITVRTAVCNALIAMLDGSKQYLGVASERDTKSSFTSLSQQLASILRDFHSAVIHALAKEDHPQVTALVFKLACTLVNNCPYDRLAPGYLTRLYKAALLKWSQASATLRTAILHLVIAILETGSQEGAHMLEESVEESMPPLIDLVPQLTLPDGSSEASLELVSAAWMTLGTLAKHQFDMIYGREDVIHERFEAAMEHKEEKVRIAAMTFAESYGCAMGNHIDEDDSSRMGKYLAWWTGMLSKHIQASCIDDAAGVRAMSCDCLASIPKSVYEQLPHMYQTLAVTLLLSLPSDQDISVRAAACRALGVFVLFPSLRGDPHFVSDMAAAIMDQMNDKAILVRVRASWAEGNLGDALVAESENPEFDFQEWIPLVTWSNIIITATSACTDNDKLRSNAVRALGSILRITSKDYFHARKSAQLLKNAMNGLSKNIETGTLKTRWNACHAASNMLKNPDFPIGDPYPWTKAIYTALIHSLLQCRNFKVRINACLALATPTRRDQYGSSFDAVVQAILAAWDACHQEDDTFQEYRYREQLKEQVKSALHHIQALSSEATT
;
A
#
# COMPACT_ATOMS: atom_id res chain seq x y z
N MET A 1 -38.62 -30.47 14.00
CA MET A 1 -38.93 -29.82 15.29
C MET A 1 -38.17 -30.44 16.48
N GLN A 2 -38.34 -31.72 16.82
CA GLN A 2 -37.71 -32.35 18.00
C GLN A 2 -36.16 -32.23 18.05
N PRO A 3 -35.39 -32.45 16.97
CA PRO A 3 -33.93 -32.27 17.00
C PRO A 3 -33.48 -30.83 17.26
N PHE A 4 -34.22 -29.85 16.70
CA PHE A 4 -33.94 -28.43 16.93
C PHE A 4 -34.21 -28.04 18.39
N TYR A 5 -35.34 -28.48 18.95
CA TYR A 5 -35.69 -28.22 20.35
C TYR A 5 -34.63 -28.74 21.32
N THR A 6 -34.12 -29.95 21.10
CA THR A 6 -33.04 -30.51 21.93
C THR A 6 -31.76 -29.67 21.86
N LEU A 7 -31.33 -29.28 20.66
CA LEU A 7 -30.09 -28.50 20.49
C LEU A 7 -30.20 -27.10 21.10
N VAL A 8 -31.32 -26.40 20.88
CA VAL A 8 -31.52 -25.05 21.44
C VAL A 8 -31.69 -25.08 22.96
N LEU A 9 -32.29 -26.14 23.51
CA LEU A 9 -32.42 -26.31 24.96
C LEU A 9 -31.06 -26.57 25.63
N GLN A 10 -30.20 -27.40 25.02
CA GLN A 10 -28.82 -27.60 25.51
C GLN A 10 -28.03 -26.30 25.51
N TYR A 11 -28.17 -25.50 24.44
CA TYR A 11 -27.54 -24.19 24.36
C TYR A 11 -28.10 -23.21 25.39
N TYR A 12 -29.42 -23.22 25.62
CA TYR A 12 -30.09 -22.42 26.66
C TYR A 12 -29.56 -22.75 28.06
N GLN A 13 -29.51 -24.03 28.43
CA GLN A 13 -29.02 -24.48 29.73
C GLN A 13 -27.57 -24.05 29.97
N HIS A 14 -26.73 -24.16 28.94
CA HIS A 14 -25.34 -23.71 29.00
C HIS A 14 -25.19 -22.18 29.09
N ALA A 15 -25.98 -21.44 28.31
CA ALA A 15 -25.86 -19.99 28.20
C ALA A 15 -26.34 -19.24 29.45
N LEU A 16 -27.30 -19.81 30.19
CA LEU A 16 -27.92 -19.19 31.37
C LEU A 16 -27.55 -19.84 32.70
N ASP A 17 -26.72 -20.90 32.67
CA ASP A 17 -26.34 -21.69 33.85
C ASP A 17 -27.56 -22.12 34.70
N SER A 18 -28.61 -22.56 33.99
CA SER A 18 -29.93 -22.84 34.57
C SER A 18 -30.40 -24.24 34.23
N THR A 19 -30.89 -24.95 35.25
CA THR A 19 -31.57 -26.25 35.09
C THR A 19 -33.07 -26.10 34.82
N HIS A 20 -33.59 -24.86 34.84
CA HIS A 20 -34.98 -24.56 34.52
C HIS A 20 -35.25 -24.76 33.03
N THR A 21 -36.29 -25.50 32.68
CA THR A 21 -36.76 -25.69 31.30
C THR A 21 -37.99 -24.81 31.07
N PRO A 22 -37.91 -23.74 30.26
CA PRO A 22 -39.08 -22.91 29.93
C PRO A 22 -40.20 -23.72 29.26
N ASP A 23 -41.44 -23.23 29.38
CA ASP A 23 -42.65 -23.97 28.97
C ASP A 23 -42.79 -24.17 27.44
N ASN A 24 -42.15 -23.33 26.62
CA ASN A 24 -42.22 -23.42 25.16
C ASN A 24 -40.99 -22.82 24.44
N LEU A 25 -40.84 -23.17 23.16
CA LEU A 25 -39.74 -22.73 22.29
C LEU A 25 -39.64 -21.20 22.15
N VAL A 26 -40.77 -20.49 22.13
CA VAL A 26 -40.81 -19.03 22.02
C VAL A 26 -40.15 -18.38 23.24
N SER A 27 -40.44 -18.88 24.46
CA SER A 27 -39.81 -18.42 25.69
C SER A 27 -38.30 -18.65 25.67
N ILE A 28 -37.86 -19.85 25.27
CA ILE A 28 -36.44 -20.21 25.15
C ILE A 28 -35.70 -19.21 24.24
N LEU A 29 -36.23 -18.98 23.03
CA LEU A 29 -35.60 -18.08 22.06
C LEU A 29 -35.60 -16.62 22.53
N ASN A 30 -36.67 -16.15 23.17
CA ASN A 30 -36.75 -14.78 23.69
C ASN A 30 -35.76 -14.53 24.83
N GLU A 31 -35.59 -15.48 25.75
CA GLU A 31 -34.60 -15.40 26.81
C GLU A 31 -33.17 -15.44 26.23
N LEU A 32 -32.89 -16.35 25.29
CA LEU A 32 -31.62 -16.39 24.57
C LEU A 32 -31.31 -15.10 23.81
N ASN A 33 -32.32 -14.40 23.30
CA ASN A 33 -32.15 -13.11 22.64
C ASN A 33 -31.72 -11.98 23.60
N ASN A 34 -31.84 -12.18 24.91
CA ASN A 34 -31.42 -11.23 25.94
C ASN A 34 -30.08 -11.61 26.60
N VAL A 35 -29.52 -12.81 26.35
CA VAL A 35 -28.24 -13.27 26.90
C VAL A 35 -27.07 -12.40 26.42
N GLU A 36 -26.10 -12.11 27.28
CA GLU A 36 -24.88 -11.40 26.89
C GLU A 36 -24.01 -12.24 25.93
N MET A 37 -23.54 -11.63 24.84
CA MET A 37 -22.79 -12.30 23.77
C MET A 37 -21.33 -11.81 23.74
N PRO A 38 -20.33 -12.66 23.45
CA PRO A 38 -20.46 -14.07 23.07
C PRO A 38 -20.65 -14.99 24.28
N VAL A 39 -21.42 -16.07 24.09
CA VAL A 39 -21.51 -17.16 25.07
C VAL A 39 -20.19 -17.92 25.09
N LYS A 40 -19.55 -17.95 26.26
CA LYS A 40 -18.23 -18.56 26.45
C LYS A 40 -18.30 -20.09 26.31
N ASN A 41 -17.19 -20.66 25.83
CA ASN A 41 -17.00 -22.12 25.72
C ASN A 41 -18.00 -22.84 24.80
N VAL A 42 -18.59 -22.14 23.83
CA VAL A 42 -19.43 -22.76 22.80
C VAL A 42 -18.71 -22.75 21.44
N PRO A 43 -18.39 -23.92 20.85
CA PRO A 43 -17.80 -23.99 19.52
C PRO A 43 -18.74 -23.48 18.42
N ASP A 44 -18.19 -22.84 17.38
CA ASP A 44 -18.95 -22.34 16.23
C ASP A 44 -19.89 -23.40 15.63
N GLN A 45 -19.41 -24.65 15.49
CA GLN A 45 -20.17 -25.73 14.85
C GLN A 45 -21.45 -26.07 15.62
N GLN A 46 -21.43 -26.02 16.95
CA GLN A 46 -22.60 -26.31 17.77
C GLN A 46 -23.72 -25.30 17.50
N VAL A 47 -23.35 -24.02 17.36
CA VAL A 47 -24.31 -22.95 17.04
C VAL A 47 -24.80 -23.06 15.60
N VAL A 48 -23.90 -23.38 14.66
CA VAL A 48 -24.26 -23.65 13.26
C VAL A 48 -25.30 -24.77 13.17
N ASP A 49 -25.16 -25.85 13.92
CA ASP A 49 -26.10 -26.97 13.92
C ASP A 49 -27.49 -26.54 14.43
N ILE A 50 -27.55 -25.66 15.44
CA ILE A 50 -28.81 -25.06 15.92
C ILE A 50 -29.46 -24.21 14.82
N LEU A 51 -28.68 -23.34 14.16
CA LEU A 51 -29.19 -22.47 13.09
C LEU A 51 -29.74 -23.29 11.92
N VAL A 52 -29.05 -24.36 11.52
CA VAL A 52 -29.48 -25.23 10.41
C VAL A 52 -30.71 -26.05 10.81
N ALA A 53 -30.72 -26.62 12.02
CA ALA A 53 -31.86 -27.40 12.50
C ALA A 53 -33.12 -26.54 12.66
N GLY A 54 -32.97 -25.30 13.14
CA GLY A 54 -34.03 -24.30 13.23
C GLY A 54 -34.54 -23.90 11.86
N SER A 55 -33.63 -23.61 10.93
CA SER A 55 -33.99 -23.21 9.56
C SER A 55 -34.74 -24.30 8.77
N LYS A 56 -34.58 -25.57 9.16
CA LYS A 56 -35.34 -26.70 8.59
C LYS A 56 -36.65 -27.00 9.32
N SER A 57 -36.81 -26.52 10.55
CA SER A 57 -37.90 -26.92 11.45
C SER A 57 -38.97 -25.85 11.63
N ILE A 58 -38.61 -24.57 11.56
CA ILE A 58 -39.52 -23.44 11.78
C ILE A 58 -40.01 -22.92 10.44
N GLN A 59 -41.32 -22.74 10.31
CA GLN A 59 -41.94 -22.15 9.12
C GLN A 59 -42.18 -20.65 9.32
N PRO A 60 -42.21 -19.83 8.25
CA PRO A 60 -42.40 -18.38 8.38
C PRO A 60 -43.69 -17.94 9.10
N ASN A 61 -44.72 -18.79 9.11
CA ASN A 61 -46.02 -18.51 9.74
C ASN A 61 -46.08 -18.93 11.22
N ASP A 62 -45.00 -19.49 11.77
CA ASP A 62 -44.91 -19.95 13.17
C ASP A 62 -44.58 -18.77 14.10
N ASP A 63 -45.24 -18.69 15.27
CA ASP A 63 -44.97 -17.66 16.29
C ASP A 63 -43.51 -17.64 16.76
N SER A 64 -42.80 -18.76 16.64
CA SER A 64 -41.37 -18.89 16.96
C SER A 64 -40.42 -18.31 15.90
N PHE A 65 -40.91 -17.92 14.72
CA PHE A 65 -40.06 -17.49 13.60
C PHE A 65 -39.41 -16.12 13.81
N SER A 66 -40.14 -15.11 14.33
CA SER A 66 -39.52 -13.81 14.68
C SER A 66 -38.44 -13.95 15.76
N PRO A 67 -38.71 -14.62 16.91
CA PRO A 67 -37.67 -14.93 17.90
C PRO A 67 -36.47 -15.68 17.32
N PHE A 68 -36.70 -16.61 16.39
CA PHE A 68 -35.63 -17.34 15.71
C PHE A 68 -34.80 -16.45 14.78
N CYS A 69 -35.42 -15.55 14.02
CA CYS A 69 -34.69 -14.59 13.18
C CYS A 69 -33.79 -13.67 14.02
N LYS A 70 -34.29 -13.20 15.17
CA LYS A 70 -33.49 -12.42 16.14
C LYS A 70 -32.32 -13.25 16.68
N PHE A 71 -32.57 -14.53 17.00
CA PHE A 71 -31.52 -15.43 17.45
C PHE A 71 -30.45 -15.62 16.36
N LEU A 72 -30.85 -15.93 15.12
CA LEU A 72 -29.96 -16.07 13.97
C LEU A 72 -29.10 -14.81 13.78
N PHE A 73 -29.73 -13.64 13.77
CA PHE A 73 -29.03 -12.36 13.67
C PHE A 73 -27.93 -12.22 14.75
N ARG A 74 -28.25 -12.48 16.02
CA ARG A 74 -27.29 -12.38 17.13
C ARG A 74 -26.15 -13.39 17.00
N GLN A 75 -26.46 -14.63 16.64
CA GLN A 75 -25.46 -15.68 16.47
C GLN A 75 -24.50 -15.35 15.33
N CYS A 76 -25.00 -15.00 14.15
CA CYS A 76 -24.19 -14.61 13.00
C CYS A 76 -23.38 -13.34 13.23
N SER A 77 -23.90 -12.39 14.04
CA SER A 77 -23.25 -11.10 14.29
C SER A 77 -22.20 -11.14 15.39
N LYS A 78 -22.38 -11.97 16.42
CA LYS A 78 -21.62 -11.89 17.68
C LYS A 78 -21.09 -13.22 18.22
N GLN A 79 -21.51 -14.37 17.69
CA GLN A 79 -21.08 -15.69 18.21
C GLN A 79 -20.15 -16.43 17.27
N ILE A 80 -20.57 -16.62 16.01
CA ILE A 80 -19.89 -17.52 15.07
C ILE A 80 -19.08 -16.74 14.04
N ARG A 81 -18.00 -17.35 13.56
CA ARG A 81 -17.38 -16.94 12.29
C ARG A 81 -18.19 -17.53 11.14
N LEU A 82 -18.61 -16.70 10.19
CA LEU A 82 -19.40 -17.15 9.04
C LEU A 82 -18.65 -18.14 8.13
N SER A 83 -17.31 -18.14 8.17
CA SER A 83 -16.48 -19.16 7.50
C SER A 83 -16.69 -20.58 8.04
N SER A 84 -17.28 -20.73 9.22
CA SER A 84 -17.65 -22.04 9.80
C SER A 84 -18.90 -22.65 9.16
N LEU A 85 -19.70 -21.87 8.41
CA LEU A 85 -20.84 -22.38 7.65
C LEU A 85 -20.38 -23.00 6.33
N ARG A 86 -20.64 -24.31 6.16
CA ARG A 86 -20.48 -24.97 4.85
C ARG A 86 -21.57 -24.48 3.88
N ALA A 87 -21.31 -24.57 2.58
CA ALA A 87 -22.24 -24.10 1.53
C ALA A 87 -23.68 -24.63 1.70
N SER A 88 -23.84 -25.92 2.02
CA SER A 88 -25.16 -26.54 2.23
C SER A 88 -25.85 -26.09 3.52
N GLN A 89 -25.09 -25.75 4.56
CA GLN A 89 -25.61 -25.23 5.83
C GLN A 89 -26.06 -23.78 5.65
N PHE A 90 -25.26 -22.99 4.94
CA PHE A 90 -25.62 -21.63 4.53
C PHE A 90 -26.88 -21.61 3.67
N GLU A 91 -26.97 -22.51 2.67
CA GLU A 91 -28.15 -22.66 1.80
C GLU A 91 -29.43 -22.93 2.60
N ALA A 92 -29.37 -23.80 3.61
CA ALA A 92 -30.53 -24.07 4.47
C ALA A 92 -31.03 -22.83 5.21
N CYS A 93 -30.12 -21.98 5.71
CA CYS A 93 -30.47 -20.76 6.41
C CYS A 93 -30.99 -19.66 5.47
N ILE A 94 -30.29 -19.42 4.35
CA ILE A 94 -30.63 -18.31 3.45
C ILE A 94 -31.93 -18.55 2.71
N VAL A 95 -32.23 -19.78 2.28
CA VAL A 95 -33.47 -20.10 1.54
C VAL A 95 -34.69 -19.76 2.38
N LEU A 96 -34.73 -20.16 3.65
CA LEU A 96 -35.82 -19.83 4.57
C LEU A 96 -36.05 -18.31 4.68
N LEU A 97 -34.97 -17.54 4.82
CA LEU A 97 -35.07 -16.08 4.95
C LEU A 97 -35.57 -15.42 3.66
N LEU A 98 -35.11 -15.88 2.49
CA LEU A 98 -35.56 -15.36 1.19
C LEU A 98 -37.03 -15.74 0.91
N ASP A 99 -37.44 -16.97 1.24
CA ASP A 99 -38.82 -17.43 1.11
C ASP A 99 -39.77 -16.56 1.95
N ALA A 100 -39.37 -16.24 3.19
CA ALA A 100 -40.15 -15.37 4.07
C ALA A 100 -40.28 -13.92 3.56
N LEU A 101 -39.27 -13.40 2.85
CA LEU A 101 -39.31 -12.04 2.28
C LEU A 101 -40.15 -11.95 1.00
N GLU A 102 -40.24 -13.04 0.23
CA GLU A 102 -41.06 -13.10 -0.98
C GLU A 102 -42.56 -13.27 -0.68
N ASN A 103 -42.90 -13.77 0.51
CA ASN A 103 -44.29 -13.90 0.93
C ASN A 103 -44.94 -12.51 1.15
N SER A 104 -46.02 -12.24 0.42
CA SER A 104 -46.80 -11.01 0.50
C SER A 104 -47.45 -10.79 1.87
N ASP A 105 -47.75 -11.89 2.58
CA ASP A 105 -48.53 -11.87 3.82
C ASP A 105 -47.64 -11.65 5.05
N THR A 106 -46.32 -11.64 4.89
CA THR A 106 -45.36 -11.38 5.98
C THR A 106 -45.59 -9.98 6.56
N SER A 107 -45.83 -9.90 7.88
CA SER A 107 -46.01 -8.63 8.57
C SER A 107 -44.75 -7.75 8.50
N SER A 108 -44.93 -6.42 8.57
CA SER A 108 -43.80 -5.48 8.47
C SER A 108 -42.76 -5.67 9.58
N ASP A 109 -43.18 -5.97 10.80
CA ASP A 109 -42.28 -6.22 11.92
C ASP A 109 -41.46 -7.50 11.71
N LEU A 110 -42.10 -8.55 11.21
CA LEU A 110 -41.41 -9.79 10.88
C LEU A 110 -40.43 -9.59 9.72
N ARG A 111 -40.79 -8.82 8.68
CA ARG A 111 -39.88 -8.47 7.57
C ARG A 111 -38.60 -7.80 8.08
N VAL A 112 -38.72 -6.90 9.06
CA VAL A 112 -37.56 -6.24 9.68
C VAL A 112 -36.63 -7.25 10.35
N ASP A 113 -37.16 -8.21 11.11
CA ASP A 113 -36.36 -9.25 11.77
C ASP A 113 -35.69 -10.19 10.74
N VAL A 114 -36.40 -10.59 9.69
CA VAL A 114 -35.88 -11.42 8.60
C VAL A 114 -34.76 -10.69 7.84
N LEU A 115 -34.92 -9.39 7.54
CA LEU A 115 -33.88 -8.58 6.88
C LEU A 115 -32.63 -8.43 7.75
N ARG A 116 -32.76 -8.29 9.07
CA ARG A 116 -31.61 -8.27 9.99
C ARG A 116 -30.86 -9.59 9.97
N ALA A 117 -31.59 -10.70 10.09
CA ALA A 117 -31.05 -12.05 10.01
C ALA A 117 -30.30 -12.29 8.68
N LEU A 118 -30.92 -11.92 7.54
CA LEU A 118 -30.31 -12.03 6.21
C LEU A 118 -29.07 -11.16 6.11
N SER A 119 -29.14 -9.91 6.55
CA SER A 119 -28.02 -8.95 6.52
C SER A 119 -26.81 -9.42 7.30
N ALA A 120 -27.00 -10.08 8.45
CA ALA A 120 -25.90 -10.69 9.20
C ALA A 120 -25.35 -11.96 8.54
N LEU A 121 -26.21 -12.78 7.94
CA LEU A 121 -25.82 -14.04 7.31
C LEU A 121 -24.92 -13.81 6.06
N VAL A 122 -25.19 -12.77 5.27
CA VAL A 122 -24.49 -12.50 4.00
C VAL A 122 -23.22 -11.65 4.15
N PHE A 123 -23.02 -10.97 5.29
CA PHE A 123 -21.91 -10.05 5.50
C PHE A 123 -20.55 -10.75 5.39
N GLU A 124 -19.65 -10.26 4.53
CA GLU A 124 -18.32 -10.84 4.26
C GLU A 124 -18.34 -12.35 3.90
N ASN A 125 -19.45 -12.89 3.41
CA ASN A 125 -19.64 -14.31 3.10
C ASN A 125 -19.86 -14.56 1.59
N ALA A 126 -19.12 -13.81 0.77
CA ALA A 126 -19.37 -13.76 -0.68
C ALA A 126 -19.27 -15.11 -1.40
N SER A 127 -18.44 -16.05 -0.93
CA SER A 127 -18.29 -17.38 -1.54
C SER A 127 -19.59 -18.19 -1.52
N ASN A 128 -20.33 -18.16 -0.41
CA ASN A 128 -21.57 -18.89 -0.25
C ASN A 128 -22.78 -18.14 -0.84
N THR A 129 -22.71 -16.80 -0.91
CA THR A 129 -23.81 -15.95 -1.38
C THR A 129 -23.96 -15.91 -2.91
N VAL A 130 -22.91 -16.24 -3.70
CA VAL A 130 -22.90 -16.04 -5.17
C VAL A 130 -24.13 -16.59 -5.89
N LYS A 131 -24.54 -17.82 -5.55
CA LYS A 131 -25.70 -18.51 -6.16
C LYS A 131 -27.02 -17.75 -5.93
N PHE A 132 -27.11 -16.95 -4.87
CA PHE A 132 -28.32 -16.28 -4.43
C PHE A 132 -28.40 -14.81 -4.82
N TYR A 133 -27.33 -14.21 -5.39
CA TYR A 133 -27.34 -12.81 -5.78
C TYR A 133 -28.51 -12.38 -6.68
N PRO A 134 -28.96 -13.15 -7.70
CA PRO A 134 -30.12 -12.77 -8.49
C PRO A 134 -31.38 -12.60 -7.63
N ARG A 135 -31.59 -13.52 -6.68
CA ARG A 135 -32.76 -13.55 -5.80
C ARG A 135 -32.69 -12.44 -4.76
N ILE A 136 -31.53 -12.28 -4.12
CA ILE A 136 -31.26 -11.22 -3.15
C ILE A 136 -31.45 -9.85 -3.80
N ALA A 137 -30.87 -9.61 -4.98
CA ALA A 137 -30.94 -8.32 -5.65
C ALA A 137 -32.39 -7.93 -5.98
N ASN A 138 -33.17 -8.86 -6.52
CA ASN A 138 -34.59 -8.64 -6.82
C ASN A 138 -35.39 -8.25 -5.56
N ILE A 139 -35.22 -8.99 -4.46
CA ILE A 139 -35.93 -8.73 -3.20
C ILE A 139 -35.48 -7.39 -2.60
N LEU A 140 -34.16 -7.17 -2.47
CA LEU A 140 -33.63 -6.00 -1.79
C LEU A 140 -33.89 -4.71 -2.57
N CYS A 141 -33.80 -4.70 -3.90
CA CYS A 141 -34.15 -3.53 -4.70
C CYS A 141 -35.63 -3.15 -4.54
N LYS A 142 -36.54 -4.14 -4.46
CA LYS A 142 -37.97 -3.87 -4.21
C LYS A 142 -38.21 -3.30 -2.81
N LEU A 143 -37.60 -3.90 -1.78
CA LEU A 143 -37.80 -3.48 -0.39
C LEU A 143 -37.06 -2.18 -0.05
N ALA A 144 -36.00 -1.84 -0.77
CA ALA A 144 -35.25 -0.59 -0.62
C ALA A 144 -35.84 0.58 -1.43
N ASP A 145 -36.89 0.35 -2.22
CA ASP A 145 -37.51 1.41 -3.04
C ASP A 145 -38.07 2.57 -2.18
N ARG A 146 -37.99 3.79 -2.71
CA ARG A 146 -38.40 5.01 -2.00
C ARG A 146 -39.88 4.98 -1.59
N SER A 147 -40.74 4.27 -2.30
CA SER A 147 -42.18 4.20 -1.98
C SER A 147 -42.52 3.29 -0.80
N VAL A 148 -41.59 2.42 -0.37
CA VAL A 148 -41.85 1.39 0.65
C VAL A 148 -42.09 1.99 2.03
N GLN A 149 -43.20 1.56 2.65
CA GLN A 149 -43.56 1.80 4.05
C GLN A 149 -43.82 0.46 4.76
N PRO A 150 -43.51 0.33 6.06
CA PRO A 150 -42.94 1.36 6.94
C PRO A 150 -41.44 1.61 6.66
N LEU A 151 -40.98 2.82 6.97
CA LEU A 151 -39.61 3.29 6.74
C LEU A 151 -38.50 2.38 7.29
N GLU A 152 -38.76 1.65 8.37
CA GLU A 152 -37.78 0.73 8.96
C GLU A 152 -37.52 -0.51 8.09
N VAL A 153 -38.53 -1.04 7.37
CA VAL A 153 -38.34 -2.13 6.39
C VAL A 153 -37.39 -1.67 5.29
N ARG A 154 -37.65 -0.48 4.75
CA ARG A 154 -36.81 0.15 3.72
C ARG A 154 -35.37 0.34 4.21
N ARG A 155 -35.20 0.88 5.42
CA ARG A 155 -33.88 1.06 6.04
C ARG A 155 -33.13 -0.26 6.22
N MET A 156 -33.80 -1.32 6.68
CA MET A 156 -33.16 -2.63 6.86
C MET A 156 -32.77 -3.27 5.52
N ALA A 157 -33.58 -3.10 4.48
CA ALA A 157 -33.25 -3.56 3.13
C ALA A 157 -31.99 -2.85 2.60
N ILE A 158 -31.89 -1.53 2.77
CA ILE A 158 -30.69 -0.74 2.43
C ILE A 158 -29.45 -1.23 3.18
N ASN A 159 -29.56 -1.50 4.49
CA ASN A 159 -28.45 -2.07 5.26
C ASN A 159 -28.06 -3.48 4.78
N CYS A 160 -29.03 -4.29 4.36
CA CYS A 160 -28.78 -5.60 3.78
C CYS A 160 -28.05 -5.50 2.43
N ILE A 161 -28.37 -4.49 1.59
CA ILE A 161 -27.62 -4.19 0.37
C ILE A 161 -26.15 -3.90 0.70
N ALA A 162 -25.89 -3.02 1.68
CA ALA A 162 -24.53 -2.69 2.12
C ALA A 162 -23.73 -3.95 2.50
N ASN A 163 -24.32 -4.81 3.34
CA ASN A 163 -23.67 -6.03 3.81
C ASN A 163 -23.53 -7.09 2.72
N THR A 164 -24.44 -7.16 1.75
CA THR A 164 -24.33 -8.03 0.58
C THR A 164 -23.14 -7.62 -0.31
N CYS A 165 -22.84 -6.32 -0.37
CA CYS A 165 -21.70 -5.79 -1.13
C CYS A 165 -20.35 -6.00 -0.40
N ALA A 166 -20.35 -6.16 0.93
CA ALA A 166 -19.13 -6.33 1.72
C ALA A 166 -18.40 -7.63 1.35
N GLY A 167 -17.19 -7.51 0.84
CA GLY A 167 -16.35 -8.66 0.43
C GLY A 167 -16.79 -9.36 -0.87
N ALA A 168 -17.78 -8.82 -1.59
CA ALA A 168 -18.32 -9.47 -2.80
C ALA A 168 -17.39 -9.40 -4.01
N GLY A 169 -16.67 -8.28 -4.21
CA GLY A 169 -15.81 -8.09 -5.36
C GLY A 169 -16.56 -8.23 -6.69
N SER A 170 -15.86 -8.74 -7.70
CA SER A 170 -16.42 -8.95 -9.05
C SER A 170 -17.57 -9.97 -9.11
N LYS A 171 -17.81 -10.76 -8.06
CA LYS A 171 -18.89 -11.77 -8.03
C LYS A 171 -20.29 -11.13 -8.08
N LEU A 172 -20.43 -9.88 -7.64
CA LEU A 172 -21.70 -9.13 -7.61
C LEU A 172 -21.79 -8.10 -8.76
N GLN A 173 -20.84 -8.12 -9.70
CA GLN A 173 -20.67 -7.07 -10.71
C GLN A 173 -21.95 -6.71 -11.49
N SER A 174 -22.77 -7.70 -11.82
CA SER A 174 -24.01 -7.52 -12.59
C SER A 174 -25.08 -6.69 -11.87
N TYR A 175 -25.02 -6.57 -10.55
CA TYR A 175 -26.07 -5.96 -9.72
C TYR A 175 -25.68 -4.62 -9.10
N TYR A 176 -24.41 -4.21 -9.19
CA TYR A 176 -23.96 -2.94 -8.60
C TYR A 176 -24.70 -1.74 -9.15
N LYS A 177 -25.03 -1.74 -10.45
CA LYS A 177 -25.79 -0.65 -11.07
C LYS A 177 -27.21 -0.55 -10.53
N ASP A 178 -27.90 -1.68 -10.33
CA ASP A 178 -29.26 -1.71 -9.81
C ASP A 178 -29.31 -1.26 -8.35
N TYR A 179 -28.37 -1.74 -7.53
CA TYR A 179 -28.20 -1.26 -6.16
C TYR A 179 -27.87 0.24 -6.12
N TYR A 180 -26.97 0.70 -6.98
CA TYR A 180 -26.62 2.11 -7.06
C TYR A 180 -27.84 2.99 -7.38
N GLN A 181 -28.68 2.57 -8.34
CA GLN A 181 -29.90 3.29 -8.73
C GLN A 181 -30.92 3.38 -7.59
N VAL A 182 -31.27 2.26 -6.95
CA VAL A 182 -32.26 2.26 -5.86
C VAL A 182 -31.76 3.04 -4.64
N LEU A 183 -30.46 2.97 -4.33
CA LEU A 183 -29.85 3.75 -3.25
C LEU A 183 -29.94 5.24 -3.55
N LEU A 184 -29.56 5.67 -4.76
CA LEU A 184 -29.66 7.09 -5.13
C LEU A 184 -31.08 7.62 -5.05
N ALA A 185 -32.09 6.85 -5.46
CA ALA A 185 -33.50 7.27 -5.39
C ALA A 185 -33.95 7.65 -3.96
N ASN A 186 -33.31 7.09 -2.92
CA ASN A 186 -33.62 7.40 -1.52
C ASN A 186 -33.05 8.73 -1.04
N ILE A 187 -32.02 9.27 -1.69
CA ILE A 187 -31.34 10.52 -1.28
C ILE A 187 -31.34 11.61 -2.35
N CYS A 188 -31.78 11.31 -3.57
CA CYS A 188 -31.81 12.22 -4.71
C CYS A 188 -33.21 12.44 -5.26
N THR A 189 -33.41 13.54 -5.96
CA THR A 189 -34.59 13.84 -6.78
C THR A 189 -34.17 14.11 -8.22
N VAL A 190 -35.07 13.85 -9.15
CA VAL A 190 -34.86 14.12 -10.58
C VAL A 190 -35.29 15.56 -10.86
N GLU A 191 -34.35 16.41 -11.27
CA GLU A 191 -34.63 17.77 -11.73
C GLU A 191 -34.51 17.85 -13.25
N HIS A 192 -35.42 18.60 -13.87
CA HIS A 192 -35.42 18.84 -15.32
C HIS A 192 -34.85 20.24 -15.58
N GLY A 193 -33.57 20.31 -15.94
CA GLY A 193 -32.89 21.55 -16.26
C GLY A 193 -32.81 21.81 -17.77
N SER A 194 -32.31 23.00 -18.14
CA SER A 194 -32.07 23.41 -19.54
C SER A 194 -30.99 22.59 -20.27
N HIS A 195 -30.27 21.71 -19.56
CA HIS A 195 -29.23 20.83 -20.11
C HIS A 195 -29.57 19.33 -20.00
N GLY A 196 -30.83 18.99 -19.69
CA GLY A 196 -31.32 17.62 -19.58
C GLY A 196 -31.77 17.24 -18.16
N THR A 197 -32.10 15.96 -17.99
CA THR A 197 -32.56 15.37 -16.72
C THR A 197 -31.34 15.02 -15.84
N ILE A 198 -31.20 15.65 -14.68
CA ILE A 198 -30.07 15.42 -13.76
C ILE A 198 -30.63 15.02 -12.39
N MET A 199 -30.06 13.97 -11.78
CA MET A 199 -30.35 13.65 -10.38
C MET A 199 -29.47 14.50 -9.46
N VAL A 200 -30.10 15.22 -8.54
CA VAL A 200 -29.44 16.06 -7.52
C VAL A 200 -29.83 15.59 -6.11
N ALA A 201 -29.04 15.95 -5.10
CA ALA A 201 -29.37 15.67 -3.70
C ALA A 201 -30.76 16.26 -3.37
N SER A 202 -31.62 15.45 -2.76
CA SER A 202 -33.04 15.77 -2.58
C SER A 202 -33.22 16.92 -1.59
N SER A 203 -33.55 18.11 -2.10
CA SER A 203 -33.91 19.28 -1.29
C SER A 203 -35.20 19.09 -0.49
N THR A 204 -36.01 18.09 -0.85
CA THR A 204 -37.29 17.75 -0.21
C THR A 204 -37.16 16.75 0.95
N LEU A 205 -35.96 16.34 1.35
CA LEU A 205 -35.79 15.43 2.50
C LEU A 205 -36.02 16.23 3.79
N ASP A 206 -37.05 15.87 4.55
CA ASP A 206 -37.28 16.46 5.86
C ASP A 206 -36.32 15.85 6.89
N PHE A 207 -35.14 16.46 7.02
CA PHE A 207 -34.16 16.09 8.04
C PHE A 207 -34.58 16.45 9.47
N ALA A 208 -35.79 17.00 9.70
CA ALA A 208 -36.38 17.05 11.04
C ALA A 208 -36.78 15.64 11.52
N ASP A 209 -37.20 14.75 10.62
CA ASP A 209 -37.55 13.36 10.92
C ASP A 209 -36.30 12.48 11.13
N SER A 210 -36.24 11.78 12.27
CA SER A 210 -35.17 10.83 12.59
C SER A 210 -35.16 9.61 11.66
N ALA A 211 -36.32 9.14 11.20
CA ALA A 211 -36.39 8.00 10.29
C ALA A 211 -35.73 8.35 8.94
N ILE A 212 -35.98 9.55 8.43
CA ILE A 212 -35.35 10.06 7.20
C ILE A 212 -33.84 10.19 7.36
N ARG A 213 -33.34 10.77 8.48
CA ARG A 213 -31.90 10.84 8.78
C ARG A 213 -31.24 9.46 8.80
N LYS A 214 -31.88 8.46 9.43
CA LYS A 214 -31.38 7.08 9.49
C LYS A 214 -31.33 6.41 8.12
N ILE A 215 -32.31 6.68 7.24
CA ILE A 215 -32.32 6.18 5.87
C ILE A 215 -31.22 6.83 5.05
N ALA A 216 -31.04 8.14 5.13
CA ALA A 216 -29.94 8.84 4.44
C ALA A 216 -28.58 8.30 4.88
N SER A 217 -28.36 8.14 6.19
CA SER A 217 -27.14 7.54 6.74
C SER A 217 -26.92 6.10 6.23
N SER A 218 -27.94 5.24 6.28
CA SER A 218 -27.84 3.85 5.81
C SER A 218 -27.58 3.77 4.30
N THR A 219 -28.18 4.68 3.53
CA THR A 219 -28.01 4.80 2.08
C THR A 219 -26.57 5.17 1.73
N LEU A 220 -26.01 6.19 2.39
CA LEU A 220 -24.61 6.59 2.19
C LEU A 220 -23.64 5.46 2.57
N ARG A 221 -23.91 4.72 3.64
CA ARG A 221 -23.12 3.53 3.99
C ARG A 221 -23.18 2.47 2.88
N ALA A 222 -24.36 2.19 2.33
CA ALA A 222 -24.49 1.23 1.24
C ALA A 222 -23.77 1.72 -0.04
N LEU A 223 -23.88 3.02 -0.35
CA LEU A 223 -23.17 3.64 -1.48
C LEU A 223 -21.66 3.54 -1.33
N GLN A 224 -21.10 3.74 -0.13
CA GLN A 224 -19.67 3.53 0.12
C GLN A 224 -19.23 2.13 -0.35
N PHE A 225 -19.96 1.07 0.03
CA PHE A 225 -19.61 -0.28 -0.38
C PHE A 225 -19.71 -0.45 -1.89
N VAL A 226 -20.78 0.02 -2.52
CA VAL A 226 -20.96 -0.09 -3.96
C VAL A 226 -19.87 0.67 -4.74
N LEU A 227 -19.55 1.90 -4.34
CA LEU A 227 -18.49 2.74 -4.93
C LEU A 227 -17.09 2.15 -4.74
N SER A 228 -16.87 1.40 -3.65
CA SER A 228 -15.59 0.72 -3.41
C SER A 228 -15.32 -0.45 -4.35
N GLN A 229 -16.35 -0.97 -5.02
CA GLN A 229 -16.26 -2.18 -5.84
C GLN A 229 -16.28 -1.86 -7.35
N ASP A 230 -17.05 -0.87 -7.77
CA ASP A 230 -17.24 -0.55 -9.20
C ASP A 230 -16.90 0.90 -9.54
N LYS A 231 -15.70 1.08 -10.09
CA LYS A 231 -15.20 2.39 -10.58
C LYS A 231 -16.00 2.98 -11.76
N SER A 232 -16.77 2.14 -12.48
CA SER A 232 -17.59 2.62 -13.60
C SER A 232 -18.72 3.54 -13.13
N LEU A 233 -19.15 3.38 -11.87
CA LEU A 233 -20.21 4.20 -11.27
C LEU A 233 -19.79 5.65 -11.04
N VAL A 234 -18.48 5.93 -10.98
CA VAL A 234 -17.93 7.28 -10.88
C VAL A 234 -17.53 7.81 -12.25
N THR A 235 -16.95 6.96 -13.10
CA THR A 235 -16.40 7.37 -14.41
C THR A 235 -17.45 7.49 -15.51
N ASN A 236 -18.56 6.74 -15.41
CA ASN A 236 -19.73 6.84 -16.29
C ASN A 236 -20.99 7.03 -15.43
N PRO A 237 -21.09 8.15 -14.69
CA PRO A 237 -22.01 8.22 -13.57
C PRO A 237 -23.43 8.51 -14.06
N LEU A 238 -24.42 7.95 -13.37
CA LEU A 238 -25.84 8.26 -13.60
C LEU A 238 -26.21 9.67 -13.11
N CYS A 239 -25.40 10.24 -12.22
CA CYS A 239 -25.60 11.53 -11.56
C CYS A 239 -24.25 12.13 -11.16
N ASP A 240 -24.18 13.41 -10.79
CA ASP A 240 -22.95 13.96 -10.17
C ASP A 240 -22.82 13.45 -8.71
N ILE A 241 -22.32 12.23 -8.56
CA ILE A 241 -22.14 11.57 -7.25
C ILE A 241 -21.17 12.34 -6.35
N ILE A 242 -20.19 13.01 -6.95
CA ILE A 242 -19.22 13.82 -6.20
C ILE A 242 -19.94 15.03 -5.61
N GLN A 243 -20.84 15.68 -6.35
CA GLN A 243 -21.67 16.77 -5.84
C GLN A 243 -22.64 16.29 -4.75
N ILE A 244 -23.26 15.12 -4.91
CA ILE A 244 -24.16 14.56 -3.88
C ILE A 244 -23.39 14.32 -2.58
N ILE A 245 -22.21 13.69 -2.66
CA ILE A 245 -21.35 13.45 -1.50
C ILE A 245 -20.91 14.78 -0.87
N TYR A 246 -20.51 15.76 -1.67
CA TYR A 246 -20.17 17.11 -1.20
C TYR A 246 -21.32 17.71 -0.37
N THR A 247 -22.56 17.65 -0.88
CA THR A 247 -23.74 18.17 -0.15
C THR A 247 -23.91 17.50 1.21
N PHE A 248 -23.78 16.17 1.32
CA PHE A 248 -23.92 15.46 2.59
C PHE A 248 -22.72 15.66 3.54
N ILE A 249 -21.50 15.85 3.02
CA ILE A 249 -20.31 16.17 3.82
C ILE A 249 -20.46 17.53 4.48
N PHE A 250 -21.03 18.52 3.80
CA PHE A 250 -21.14 19.90 4.31
C PHE A 250 -22.54 20.27 4.82
N MET A 251 -23.49 19.32 4.81
CA MET A 251 -24.81 19.49 5.38
C MET A 251 -24.72 19.86 6.87
N SER A 252 -25.42 20.92 7.28
CA SER A 252 -25.46 21.41 8.67
C SER A 252 -24.07 21.73 9.27
N VAL A 253 -23.05 22.00 8.44
CA VAL A 253 -21.78 22.55 8.90
C VAL A 253 -21.98 24.04 9.14
N SER A 254 -22.01 24.45 10.41
CA SER A 254 -22.02 25.85 10.81
C SER A 254 -20.95 26.09 11.86
N LEU A 255 -20.00 26.96 11.53
CA LEU A 255 -18.90 27.34 12.42
C LEU A 255 -19.40 28.07 13.67
N GLN A 256 -20.56 28.75 13.61
CA GLN A 256 -21.21 29.32 14.79
C GLN A 256 -21.68 28.23 15.76
N THR A 257 -22.23 27.14 15.24
CA THR A 257 -22.67 25.99 16.05
C THR A 257 -21.47 25.27 16.68
N TYR A 258 -20.33 25.20 15.98
CA TYR A 258 -19.08 24.64 16.50
C TYR A 258 -18.34 25.57 17.48
N SER A 259 -18.41 26.89 17.28
CA SER A 259 -17.76 27.87 18.18
C SER A 259 -18.50 28.03 19.51
N MET A 260 -19.80 27.72 19.58
CA MET A 260 -20.56 27.72 20.84
C MET A 260 -20.32 26.46 21.69
N ALA A 261 -19.90 25.35 21.07
CA ALA A 261 -19.57 24.10 21.75
C ALA A 261 -18.17 24.09 22.41
N ASN A 262 -17.31 25.06 22.08
CA ASN A 262 -15.91 25.15 22.51
C ASN A 262 -15.63 26.27 23.55
N ARG A 263 -16.66 26.82 24.23
CA ARG A 263 -16.46 27.87 25.24
C ARG A 263 -16.22 27.30 26.63
N ASP A 264 -14.95 27.08 26.96
CA ASP A 264 -14.42 27.11 28.33
C ASP A 264 -13.75 28.48 28.61
N GLU A 265 -14.50 29.58 28.46
CA GLU A 265 -14.01 30.91 28.87
C GLU A 265 -14.81 31.43 30.09
N PRO A 266 -14.14 31.99 31.11
CA PRO A 266 -14.80 32.48 32.32
C PRO A 266 -15.61 33.74 31.99
N THR A 267 -16.91 33.68 32.23
CA THR A 267 -17.83 34.83 32.07
C THR A 267 -17.40 36.03 32.91
N PRO A 268 -17.35 37.26 32.35
CA PRO A 268 -17.19 38.46 33.14
C PRO A 268 -18.46 38.72 33.96
N SER A 269 -18.22 39.16 35.20
CA SER A 269 -19.19 39.44 36.26
C SER A 269 -20.42 40.23 35.80
N ALA A 270 -21.61 39.60 35.87
CA ALA A 270 -22.88 40.30 35.84
C ALA A 270 -23.35 40.61 37.26
N SER A 271 -23.66 41.88 37.48
CA SER A 271 -24.22 42.45 38.69
C SER A 271 -25.64 41.96 38.97
N THR A 272 -25.88 41.63 40.24
CA THR A 272 -27.12 41.76 41.03
C THR A 272 -28.48 41.50 40.35
N SER A 273 -29.05 40.33 40.59
CA SER A 273 -30.28 40.15 41.42
C SER A 273 -30.73 38.68 41.43
N ARG A 274 -30.82 38.10 42.63
CA ARG A 274 -31.44 36.79 42.90
C ARG A 274 -32.98 36.96 43.01
N PRO A 275 -33.77 35.89 42.83
CA PRO A 275 -34.12 35.06 44.00
C PRO A 275 -33.98 33.54 43.79
N MET A 276 -33.39 32.91 44.82
CA MET A 276 -33.82 31.69 45.58
C MET A 276 -34.85 30.72 44.94
N GLN A 277 -34.79 29.39 45.05
CA GLN A 277 -34.12 28.49 46.01
C GLN A 277 -34.29 26.99 45.59
N VAL A 278 -33.31 26.16 46.01
CA VAL A 278 -33.43 24.79 46.60
C VAL A 278 -33.72 23.56 45.69
N ARG A 279 -32.71 22.67 45.55
CA ARG A 279 -32.65 21.30 46.14
C ARG A 279 -31.28 20.65 45.84
N LEU A 280 -30.44 20.47 46.86
CA LEU A 280 -30.17 19.23 47.61
C LEU A 280 -29.05 18.36 46.99
N ARG A 281 -27.82 18.59 47.49
CA ARG A 281 -26.68 17.66 47.36
C ARG A 281 -26.90 16.46 48.27
N LEU A 282 -26.73 15.27 47.73
CA LEU A 282 -26.31 14.08 48.47
C LEU A 282 -25.06 13.53 47.81
N GLN A 283 -23.93 13.64 48.52
CA GLN A 283 -22.70 12.92 48.25
C GLN A 283 -22.90 11.42 48.58
N LYS A 284 -22.31 10.52 47.79
CA LYS A 284 -21.23 9.64 48.27
C LYS A 284 -20.62 8.72 47.21
N GLN A 285 -19.28 8.72 47.28
CA GLN A 285 -18.35 7.57 47.23
C GLN A 285 -17.78 7.08 45.89
N GLN A 286 -16.45 7.24 45.84
CA GLN A 286 -15.45 6.65 44.94
C GLN A 286 -15.20 5.17 45.25
N GLN A 287 -14.93 4.39 44.19
CA GLN A 287 -13.82 3.42 43.97
C GLN A 287 -14.25 2.34 42.94
N PRO A 288 -13.34 1.58 42.30
CA PRO A 288 -12.01 1.89 41.79
C PRO A 288 -11.88 1.56 40.28
N ALA A 289 -10.80 2.04 39.65
CA ALA A 289 -10.49 1.83 38.24
C ALA A 289 -10.09 0.37 37.94
N HIS A 290 -10.78 -0.26 36.98
CA HIS A 290 -10.37 -1.53 36.40
C HIS A 290 -9.74 -1.32 35.00
N ARG A 291 -8.45 -1.69 34.94
CA ARG A 291 -7.62 -1.97 33.76
C ARG A 291 -8.41 -2.46 32.54
N ALA A 292 -8.30 -1.74 31.42
CA ALA A 292 -8.55 -2.27 30.08
C ALA A 292 -7.21 -2.60 29.42
N GLN A 293 -6.99 -3.88 29.13
CA GLN A 293 -5.79 -4.42 28.49
C GLN A 293 -5.81 -4.09 27.00
N LEU A 294 -4.74 -3.43 26.53
CA LEU A 294 -4.46 -3.13 25.13
C LEU A 294 -3.80 -4.35 24.48
N SER A 295 -4.47 -4.98 23.51
CA SER A 295 -3.86 -5.98 22.63
C SER A 295 -3.63 -5.35 21.25
N TRP A 296 -2.37 -5.11 20.92
CA TRP A 296 -1.90 -4.76 19.59
C TRP A 296 -1.42 -6.04 18.90
N ARG A 297 -1.93 -6.29 17.69
CA ARG A 297 -1.34 -7.20 16.70
C ARG A 297 -1.61 -6.59 15.32
N PRO A 298 -0.65 -6.71 14.37
CA PRO A 298 -0.73 -6.09 13.05
C PRO A 298 -1.80 -6.81 12.21
N THR A 299 -2.73 -6.07 11.62
CA THR A 299 -3.83 -6.68 10.86
C THR A 299 -4.04 -6.02 9.51
N GLU A 300 -3.81 -6.81 8.47
CA GLU A 300 -4.68 -6.96 7.30
C GLU A 300 -6.08 -6.42 7.60
N PHE A 301 -6.61 -5.53 6.74
CA PHE A 301 -8.00 -5.04 6.70
C PHE A 301 -8.95 -5.77 7.66
N LYS A 302 -8.87 -5.46 8.96
CA LYS A 302 -9.80 -5.99 9.95
C LYS A 302 -11.05 -5.14 9.82
N SER A 303 -12.07 -5.75 9.24
CA SER A 303 -13.48 -5.36 9.31
C SER A 303 -13.71 -4.43 10.50
N MET A 304 -13.96 -3.13 10.23
CA MET A 304 -14.63 -2.27 11.20
C MET A 304 -15.82 -3.07 11.72
N GLY A 305 -15.92 -3.29 13.04
CA GLY A 305 -17.06 -3.97 13.65
C GLY A 305 -18.35 -3.27 13.20
N LEU A 306 -19.02 -3.85 12.20
CA LEU A 306 -20.09 -3.23 11.42
C LEU A 306 -21.39 -4.02 11.61
N THR A 307 -21.71 -4.36 12.86
CA THR A 307 -23.05 -4.84 13.22
C THR A 307 -23.78 -3.71 13.93
N SER A 308 -25.03 -3.47 13.50
CA SER A 308 -25.92 -2.44 14.02
C SER A 308 -26.26 -2.69 15.50
N SER A 309 -25.35 -2.35 16.41
CA SER A 309 -25.63 -2.25 17.84
C SER A 309 -25.76 -0.75 18.16
N ASP A 310 -26.97 -0.27 18.38
CA ASP A 310 -27.31 1.13 18.73
C ASP A 310 -26.79 1.54 20.14
N SER A 311 -25.77 0.87 20.69
CA SER A 311 -25.38 0.94 22.10
C SER A 311 -23.87 1.01 22.35
N GLU A 312 -23.15 1.93 21.70
CA GLU A 312 -21.78 2.32 22.11
C GLU A 312 -21.53 3.85 22.08
N LEU A 313 -22.58 4.66 22.25
CA LEU A 313 -22.44 6.13 22.36
C LEU A 313 -22.98 6.63 23.72
N SER A 314 -22.23 6.35 24.78
CA SER A 314 -22.31 6.94 26.14
C SER A 314 -20.86 7.22 26.59
N ASP A 315 -20.48 8.24 27.33
CA ASP A 315 -21.03 9.54 27.72
C ASP A 315 -19.80 10.43 27.91
N SER A 316 -19.86 11.69 27.50
CA SER A 316 -18.92 12.73 27.96
C SER A 316 -19.65 14.07 27.94
N ASN A 317 -19.74 14.62 29.14
CA ASN A 317 -20.44 15.79 29.68
C ASN A 317 -21.11 16.84 28.77
N GLU A 318 -22.25 17.30 29.32
CA GLU A 318 -23.15 18.36 28.90
C GLU A 318 -22.47 19.74 28.82
N ALA A 319 -22.71 20.48 27.73
CA ALA A 319 -23.57 21.68 27.69
C ALA A 319 -23.16 22.63 26.54
N ALA A 320 -23.89 22.63 25.42
CA ALA A 320 -24.18 23.81 24.60
C ALA A 320 -25.01 23.46 23.35
N MET A 321 -26.32 23.77 23.42
CA MET A 321 -27.30 23.98 22.35
C MET A 321 -27.34 23.07 21.10
N GLY A 322 -28.27 22.10 21.15
CA GLY A 322 -28.77 21.29 20.03
C GLY A 322 -29.42 20.02 20.57
N ASN A 323 -30.38 19.39 19.87
CA ASN A 323 -30.88 18.06 20.26
C ASN A 323 -29.73 17.05 20.09
N PRO A 324 -29.17 16.45 21.16
CA PRO A 324 -27.97 15.59 21.06
C PRO A 324 -28.18 14.39 20.13
N ARG A 325 -29.41 13.89 20.03
CA ARG A 325 -29.76 12.80 19.11
C ARG A 325 -29.66 13.24 17.64
N LYS A 326 -30.12 14.46 17.34
CA LYS A 326 -30.02 15.04 15.99
C LYS A 326 -28.54 15.23 15.60
N GLN A 327 -27.73 15.77 16.50
CA GLN A 327 -26.29 15.94 16.27
C GLN A 327 -25.57 14.60 15.99
N ARG A 328 -25.93 13.54 16.73
CA ARG A 328 -25.41 12.18 16.47
C ARG A 328 -25.84 11.63 15.12
N ASP A 329 -27.11 11.82 14.73
CA ASP A 329 -27.61 11.40 13.42
C ASP A 329 -26.90 12.15 12.28
N ASP A 330 -26.73 13.47 12.41
CA ASP A 330 -26.04 14.32 11.43
C ASP A 330 -24.56 13.93 11.31
N ALA A 331 -23.89 13.64 12.42
CA ALA A 331 -22.51 13.13 12.44
C ALA A 331 -22.40 11.78 11.71
N LYS A 332 -23.36 10.86 11.90
CA LYS A 332 -23.39 9.58 11.18
C LYS A 332 -23.57 9.75 9.67
N ILE A 333 -24.43 10.69 9.24
CA ILE A 333 -24.59 11.04 7.82
C ILE A 333 -23.25 11.55 7.27
N ARG A 334 -22.60 12.47 7.98
CA ARG A 334 -21.31 13.06 7.56
C ARG A 334 -20.21 12.00 7.45
N ILE A 335 -20.09 11.12 8.44
CA ILE A 335 -19.11 10.02 8.44
C ILE A 335 -19.32 9.13 7.21
N ASN A 336 -20.55 8.71 6.92
CA ASN A 336 -20.80 7.82 5.78
C ASN A 336 -20.57 8.53 4.43
N ALA A 337 -20.81 9.84 4.34
CA ALA A 337 -20.46 10.63 3.16
C ALA A 337 -18.93 10.75 2.97
N LEU A 338 -18.18 10.98 4.06
CA LEU A 338 -16.71 10.98 4.04
C LEU A 338 -16.13 9.62 3.65
N LEU A 339 -16.76 8.52 4.09
CA LEU A 339 -16.39 7.17 3.67
C LEU A 339 -16.65 6.94 2.19
N CYS A 340 -17.74 7.49 1.62
CA CYS A 340 -17.95 7.47 0.17
C CYS A 340 -16.85 8.23 -0.57
N LEU A 341 -16.48 9.43 -0.09
CA LEU A 341 -15.38 10.21 -0.67
C LEU A 341 -14.06 9.43 -0.65
N ALA A 342 -13.73 8.79 0.48
CA ALA A 342 -12.54 7.95 0.62
C ALA A 342 -12.58 6.73 -0.33
N ALA A 343 -13.75 6.12 -0.54
CA ALA A 343 -13.93 5.02 -1.48
C ALA A 343 -13.70 5.47 -2.93
N ILE A 344 -14.22 6.63 -3.32
CA ILE A 344 -13.98 7.23 -4.64
C ILE A 344 -12.50 7.58 -4.82
N ALA A 345 -11.87 8.17 -3.80
CA ALA A 345 -10.45 8.53 -3.86
C ALA A 345 -9.55 7.30 -4.12
N LYS A 346 -9.85 6.15 -3.51
CA LYS A 346 -9.10 4.91 -3.70
C LYS A 346 -9.37 4.21 -5.04
N THR A 347 -10.61 4.23 -5.50
CA THR A 347 -11.03 3.46 -6.70
C THR A 347 -10.92 4.24 -8.00
N SER A 348 -11.16 5.56 -7.93
CA SER A 348 -11.28 6.46 -9.08
C SER A 348 -10.58 7.80 -8.82
N PRO A 349 -9.28 7.81 -8.42
CA PRO A 349 -8.58 9.03 -8.00
C PRO A 349 -8.58 10.12 -9.08
N ARG A 350 -8.38 9.75 -10.35
CA ARG A 350 -8.36 10.70 -11.49
C ARG A 350 -9.70 11.42 -11.68
N ALA A 351 -10.82 10.74 -11.44
CA ALA A 351 -12.14 11.35 -11.54
C ALA A 351 -12.38 12.34 -10.39
N LEU A 352 -11.81 12.08 -9.21
CA LEU A 352 -11.92 12.98 -8.05
C LEU A 352 -10.98 14.19 -8.14
N GLN A 353 -9.80 14.03 -8.73
CA GLN A 353 -8.74 15.04 -8.82
C GLN A 353 -9.21 16.38 -9.42
N SER A 354 -10.09 16.35 -10.42
CA SER A 354 -10.69 17.56 -11.01
C SER A 354 -11.61 18.33 -10.05
N TYR A 355 -12.07 17.70 -8.97
CA TYR A 355 -12.98 18.27 -7.99
C TYR A 355 -12.30 18.59 -6.65
N TRP A 356 -10.97 18.48 -6.54
CA TRP A 356 -10.26 18.76 -5.30
C TRP A 356 -10.56 20.13 -4.71
N HIS A 357 -10.67 21.16 -5.54
CA HIS A 357 -11.04 22.53 -5.15
C HIS A 357 -12.42 22.63 -4.48
N LYS A 358 -13.31 21.63 -4.65
CA LYS A 358 -14.58 21.58 -3.92
C LYS A 358 -14.37 21.17 -2.46
N PHE A 359 -13.48 20.22 -2.19
CA PHE A 359 -13.30 19.64 -0.86
C PHE A 359 -12.15 20.27 -0.07
N LEU A 360 -11.15 20.78 -0.79
CA LEU A 360 -9.96 21.42 -0.27
C LEU A 360 -10.06 22.91 -0.59
N SER A 361 -9.85 23.76 0.42
CA SER A 361 -9.79 25.20 0.19
C SER A 361 -8.50 25.55 -0.56
N ASP A 362 -8.59 26.49 -1.50
CA ASP A 362 -7.45 27.16 -2.14
C ASP A 362 -7.34 28.64 -1.73
N THR A 363 -8.24 29.11 -0.86
CA THR A 363 -8.30 30.49 -0.34
C THR A 363 -8.23 30.58 1.19
N PHE A 364 -8.12 29.47 1.91
CA PHE A 364 -8.14 29.45 3.37
C PHE A 364 -6.97 30.23 3.95
N PHE A 365 -5.75 30.12 3.41
CA PHE A 365 -4.62 30.89 3.93
C PHE A 365 -4.81 32.40 3.73
N ILE A 366 -5.27 32.82 2.55
CA ILE A 366 -5.57 34.24 2.26
C ILE A 366 -6.65 34.74 3.22
N PHE A 367 -7.70 33.96 3.42
CA PHE A 367 -8.73 34.29 4.39
C PHE A 367 -8.16 34.39 5.80
N PHE A 368 -7.41 33.38 6.25
CA PHE A 368 -6.88 33.31 7.60
C PHE A 368 -5.95 34.49 7.88
N ALA A 369 -4.98 34.74 6.99
CA ALA A 369 -4.03 35.84 7.11
C ALA A 369 -4.70 37.23 7.14
N ASN A 370 -5.80 37.41 6.40
CA ASN A 370 -6.53 38.67 6.36
C ASN A 370 -7.49 38.87 7.54
N ASN A 371 -7.79 37.82 8.32
CA ASN A 371 -8.89 37.82 9.29
C ASN A 371 -8.49 37.30 10.69
N SER A 372 -7.25 36.86 10.89
CA SER A 372 -6.68 36.50 12.19
C SER A 372 -6.21 37.73 12.98
N ASP A 373 -6.35 37.70 14.30
CA ASP A 373 -5.76 38.70 15.19
C ASP A 373 -4.23 38.52 15.34
N GLN A 374 -3.59 39.37 16.16
CA GLN A 374 -2.14 39.36 16.38
C GLN A 374 -1.62 38.06 17.01
N ASP A 375 -2.50 37.25 17.62
CA ASP A 375 -2.20 35.94 18.21
C ASP A 375 -2.54 34.78 17.24
N GLY A 376 -2.88 35.08 15.99
CA GLY A 376 -3.25 34.08 14.99
C GLY A 376 -4.64 33.45 15.22
N LYS A 377 -5.54 34.13 15.93
CA LYS A 377 -6.91 33.62 16.18
C LYS A 377 -7.91 34.36 15.30
N LEU A 378 -8.79 33.60 14.64
CA LEU A 378 -9.91 34.16 13.89
C LEU A 378 -10.95 34.77 14.85
N LEU A 379 -11.33 36.03 14.60
CA LEU A 379 -12.43 36.72 15.30
C LEU A 379 -13.72 35.86 15.24
N PRO A 380 -14.46 35.69 16.34
CA PRO A 380 -15.67 34.85 16.38
C PRO A 380 -16.73 35.18 15.32
N VAL A 381 -16.82 36.45 14.88
CA VAL A 381 -17.71 36.93 13.81
C VAL A 381 -17.27 36.49 12.42
N LEU A 382 -15.96 36.35 12.20
CA LEU A 382 -15.36 35.89 10.94
C LEU A 382 -15.29 34.35 10.88
N ARG A 383 -15.68 33.66 11.96
CA ARG A 383 -16.01 32.23 11.97
C ARG A 383 -17.40 31.96 11.37
N SER A 384 -17.85 32.72 10.36
CA SER A 384 -19.20 32.64 9.80
C SER A 384 -19.23 32.14 8.35
N ASP A 385 -20.44 31.87 7.86
CA ASP A 385 -20.86 31.22 6.61
C ASP A 385 -20.37 31.85 5.28
N ASN A 386 -19.34 32.70 5.35
CA ASN A 386 -18.70 33.35 4.21
C ASN A 386 -17.35 32.71 3.81
N GLN A 387 -16.88 31.67 4.51
CA GLN A 387 -15.77 30.82 4.06
C GLN A 387 -16.29 29.65 3.20
N PRO A 388 -15.63 29.29 2.10
CA PRO A 388 -15.89 28.01 1.45
C PRO A 388 -15.56 26.88 2.43
N TYR A 389 -16.57 26.08 2.80
CA TYR A 389 -16.36 24.93 3.67
C TYR A 389 -15.38 23.95 3.03
N SER A 390 -14.42 23.47 3.81
CA SER A 390 -13.46 22.47 3.37
C SER A 390 -13.40 21.33 4.38
N LEU A 391 -12.79 20.21 3.97
CA LEU A 391 -12.51 19.11 4.88
C LEU A 391 -11.68 19.56 6.09
N PHE A 392 -10.79 20.55 5.93
CA PHE A 392 -10.05 21.13 7.05
C PHE A 392 -10.94 21.85 8.07
N THR A 393 -12.02 22.48 7.62
CA THR A 393 -13.02 23.08 8.52
C THR A 393 -13.61 22.02 9.44
N ILE A 394 -13.96 20.84 8.89
CA ILE A 394 -14.52 19.74 9.68
C ILE A 394 -13.45 19.16 10.62
N LEU A 395 -12.21 18.95 10.14
CA LEU A 395 -11.10 18.45 10.96
C LEU A 395 -10.84 19.36 12.17
N LEU A 396 -10.78 20.68 11.96
CA LEU A 396 -10.41 21.63 12.99
C LEU A 396 -11.54 21.91 13.99
N TYR A 397 -12.81 21.79 13.60
CA TYR A 397 -13.92 22.33 14.39
C TYR A 397 -15.04 21.35 14.72
N ASP A 398 -15.14 20.19 14.08
CA ASP A 398 -16.23 19.25 14.39
C ASP A 398 -16.04 18.64 15.80
N PRO A 399 -17.06 18.65 16.67
CA PRO A 399 -16.94 18.18 18.05
C PRO A 399 -16.83 16.66 18.15
N MET A 400 -17.23 15.91 17.11
CA MET A 400 -17.24 14.46 17.14
C MET A 400 -15.89 13.89 16.68
N ILE A 401 -15.19 13.22 17.59
CA ILE A 401 -13.91 12.53 17.32
C ILE A 401 -14.01 11.58 16.11
N THR A 402 -15.14 10.89 15.97
CA THR A 402 -15.41 9.96 14.86
C THR A 402 -15.55 10.67 13.51
N VAL A 403 -16.10 11.88 13.49
CA VAL A 403 -16.17 12.71 12.28
C VAL A 403 -14.77 13.18 11.91
N ARG A 404 -14.01 13.76 12.85
CA ARG A 404 -12.62 14.20 12.61
C ARG A 404 -11.73 13.04 12.12
N THR A 405 -11.92 11.85 12.69
CA THR A 405 -11.29 10.60 12.24
C THR A 405 -11.63 10.26 10.78
N ALA A 406 -12.92 10.33 10.41
CA ALA A 406 -13.37 10.07 9.04
C ALA A 406 -12.79 11.08 8.04
N VAL A 407 -12.67 12.35 8.44
CA VAL A 407 -12.04 13.41 7.64
C VAL A 407 -10.57 13.11 7.38
N CYS A 408 -9.78 12.80 8.41
CA CYS A 408 -8.37 12.44 8.23
C CYS A 408 -8.21 11.27 7.25
N ASN A 409 -9.05 10.23 7.38
CA ASN A 409 -9.01 9.07 6.48
C ASN A 409 -9.38 9.43 5.03
N ALA A 410 -10.35 10.34 4.83
CA ALA A 410 -10.70 10.83 3.49
C ALA A 410 -9.55 11.64 2.88
N LEU A 411 -8.94 12.55 3.65
CA LEU A 411 -7.79 13.35 3.20
C LEU A 411 -6.57 12.49 2.86
N ILE A 412 -6.25 11.49 3.69
CA ILE A 412 -5.19 10.51 3.42
C ILE A 412 -5.50 9.75 2.11
N ALA A 413 -6.73 9.28 1.94
CA ALA A 413 -7.13 8.55 0.73
C ALA A 413 -7.07 9.42 -0.54
N MET A 414 -7.30 10.73 -0.43
CA MET A 414 -7.16 11.67 -1.54
C MET A 414 -5.70 11.91 -1.92
N LEU A 415 -4.79 12.04 -0.94
CA LEU A 415 -3.37 12.27 -1.18
C LEU A 415 -2.59 11.02 -1.58
N ASP A 416 -2.99 9.84 -1.11
CA ASP A 416 -2.26 8.60 -1.37
C ASP A 416 -2.21 8.30 -2.88
N GLY A 417 -1.00 8.13 -3.42
CA GLY A 417 -0.77 7.94 -4.86
C GLY A 417 -0.95 9.20 -5.73
N SER A 418 -1.10 10.40 -5.16
CA SER A 418 -1.31 11.63 -5.92
C SER A 418 -0.02 12.33 -6.39
N LYS A 419 1.17 11.81 -6.05
CA LYS A 419 2.48 12.41 -6.39
C LYS A 419 2.63 12.85 -7.85
N GLN A 420 2.19 12.03 -8.80
CA GLN A 420 2.27 12.38 -10.23
C GLN A 420 1.33 13.54 -10.61
N TYR A 421 0.13 13.59 -10.03
CA TYR A 421 -0.84 14.67 -10.28
C TYR A 421 -0.37 15.97 -9.62
N LEU A 422 0.09 15.89 -8.37
CA LEU A 422 0.62 17.04 -7.63
C LEU A 422 1.94 17.54 -8.19
N GLY A 423 2.71 16.72 -8.90
CA GLY A 423 4.01 17.09 -9.49
C GLY A 423 3.94 18.27 -10.47
N VAL A 424 2.77 18.64 -10.99
CA VAL A 424 2.61 19.84 -11.84
C VAL A 424 2.42 21.13 -11.02
N ALA A 425 2.22 21.04 -9.71
CA ALA A 425 2.09 22.20 -8.84
C ALA A 425 3.37 23.05 -8.87
N SER A 426 3.20 24.36 -8.97
CA SER A 426 4.31 25.32 -8.98
C SER A 426 3.84 26.66 -8.45
N GLU A 427 4.52 27.17 -7.43
CA GLU A 427 4.38 28.57 -7.00
C GLU A 427 5.24 29.45 -7.91
N ARG A 428 4.67 30.57 -8.40
CA ARG A 428 5.36 31.57 -9.23
C ARG A 428 5.21 32.94 -8.58
N ASP A 429 6.25 33.78 -8.67
CA ASP A 429 6.22 35.15 -8.14
C ASP A 429 5.44 36.14 -9.02
N THR A 430 5.12 35.77 -10.26
CA THR A 430 4.46 36.66 -11.22
C THR A 430 2.93 36.58 -11.13
N LYS A 431 2.26 37.71 -10.90
CA LYS A 431 0.79 37.81 -10.90
C LYS A 431 0.26 37.70 -12.33
N SER A 432 -0.40 36.58 -12.65
CA SER A 432 -1.15 36.36 -13.89
C SER A 432 -2.64 36.64 -13.68
N SER A 433 -3.34 37.15 -14.70
CA SER A 433 -4.81 37.31 -14.69
C SER A 433 -5.56 35.97 -14.85
N PHE A 434 -4.84 34.89 -15.20
CA PHE A 434 -5.35 33.53 -15.31
C PHE A 434 -4.65 32.61 -14.32
N THR A 435 -5.43 31.90 -13.48
CA THR A 435 -4.92 30.86 -12.56
C THR A 435 -4.81 29.54 -13.31
N SER A 436 -3.58 29.09 -13.57
CA SER A 436 -3.36 27.77 -14.17
C SER A 436 -3.64 26.65 -13.16
N LEU A 437 -3.89 25.42 -13.65
CA LEU A 437 -4.01 24.22 -12.80
C LEU A 437 -2.78 24.06 -11.88
N SER A 438 -1.58 24.34 -12.37
CA SER A 438 -0.34 24.30 -11.57
C SER A 438 -0.38 25.26 -10.38
N GLN A 439 -0.86 26.48 -10.58
CA GLN A 439 -0.94 27.51 -9.54
C GLN A 439 -2.09 27.24 -8.56
N GLN A 440 -3.20 26.69 -9.05
CA GLN A 440 -4.31 26.25 -8.21
C GLN A 440 -3.87 25.11 -7.28
N LEU A 441 -3.22 24.07 -7.82
CA LEU A 441 -2.71 22.95 -7.01
C LEU A 441 -1.68 23.43 -5.99
N ALA A 442 -0.78 24.35 -6.35
CA ALA A 442 0.16 24.93 -5.41
C ALA A 442 -0.54 25.69 -4.28
N SER A 443 -1.61 26.42 -4.58
CA SER A 443 -2.43 27.10 -3.56
C SER A 443 -3.15 26.12 -2.63
N ILE A 444 -3.70 25.03 -3.17
CA ILE A 444 -4.26 23.94 -2.37
C ILE A 444 -3.19 23.35 -1.45
N LEU A 445 -1.97 23.09 -1.94
CA LEU A 445 -0.89 22.52 -1.13
C LEU A 445 -0.43 23.45 0.00
N ARG A 446 -0.35 24.76 -0.26
CA ARG A 446 -0.09 25.76 0.77
C ARG A 446 -1.14 25.72 1.87
N ASP A 447 -2.42 25.75 1.51
CA ASP A 447 -3.53 25.67 2.46
C ASP A 447 -3.54 24.34 3.22
N PHE A 448 -3.20 23.24 2.54
CA PHE A 448 -3.06 21.92 3.15
C PHE A 448 -2.00 21.93 4.25
N HIS A 449 -0.81 22.45 3.95
CA HIS A 449 0.28 22.57 4.91
C HIS A 449 -0.12 23.41 6.11
N SER A 450 -0.71 24.58 5.88
CA SER A 450 -1.22 25.42 6.95
C SER A 450 -2.26 24.69 7.79
N ALA A 451 -3.25 24.06 7.18
CA ALA A 451 -4.31 23.36 7.90
C ALA A 451 -3.78 22.20 8.76
N VAL A 452 -2.82 21.42 8.26
CA VAL A 452 -2.18 20.34 9.02
C VAL A 452 -1.39 20.89 10.21
N ILE A 453 -0.64 21.98 10.03
CA ILE A 453 0.09 22.64 11.12
C ILE A 453 -0.88 23.10 12.23
N HIS A 454 -1.99 23.75 11.86
CA HIS A 454 -3.00 24.18 12.83
C HIS A 454 -3.71 23.00 13.50
N ALA A 455 -3.97 21.92 12.75
CA ALA A 455 -4.58 20.71 13.29
C ALA A 455 -3.65 20.03 14.30
N LEU A 456 -2.34 19.97 14.03
CA LEU A 456 -1.35 19.51 15.00
C LEU A 456 -1.39 20.39 16.24
N ALA A 457 -1.31 21.73 16.13
CA ALA A 457 -1.33 22.59 17.31
C ALA A 457 -2.60 22.42 18.18
N LYS A 458 -3.77 22.21 17.55
CA LYS A 458 -5.08 22.19 18.23
C LYS A 458 -5.56 20.82 18.71
N GLU A 459 -5.19 19.73 18.04
CA GLU A 459 -5.76 18.40 18.34
C GLU A 459 -5.11 17.76 19.57
N ASP A 460 -5.94 17.46 20.57
CA ASP A 460 -5.52 16.82 21.82
C ASP A 460 -5.93 15.34 21.90
N HIS A 461 -6.88 14.88 21.09
CA HIS A 461 -7.33 13.49 21.16
C HIS A 461 -6.28 12.55 20.52
N PRO A 462 -5.64 11.63 21.26
CA PRO A 462 -4.48 10.88 20.78
C PRO A 462 -4.69 10.13 19.47
N GLN A 463 -5.89 9.54 19.29
CA GLN A 463 -6.25 8.84 18.05
C GLN A 463 -6.31 9.77 16.83
N VAL A 464 -6.85 10.99 17.01
CA VAL A 464 -6.97 11.94 15.90
C VAL A 464 -5.62 12.57 15.64
N THR A 465 -4.85 12.93 16.67
CA THR A 465 -3.48 13.43 16.52
C THR A 465 -2.60 12.46 15.74
N ALA A 466 -2.67 11.16 16.04
CA ALA A 466 -1.94 10.12 15.29
C ALA A 466 -2.36 10.08 13.80
N LEU A 467 -3.64 10.27 13.50
CA LEU A 467 -4.12 10.35 12.12
C LEU A 467 -3.69 11.66 11.43
N VAL A 468 -3.59 12.78 12.14
CA VAL A 468 -3.06 14.04 11.61
C VAL A 468 -1.56 13.89 11.29
N PHE A 469 -0.79 13.19 12.11
CA PHE A 469 0.60 12.84 11.78
C PHE A 469 0.70 11.96 10.54
N LYS A 470 -0.15 10.91 10.42
CA LYS A 470 -0.20 10.09 9.21
C LYS A 470 -0.57 10.91 7.98
N LEU A 471 -1.51 11.86 8.12
CA LEU A 471 -1.87 12.80 7.07
C LEU A 471 -0.69 13.69 6.68
N ALA A 472 0.07 14.19 7.65
CA ALA A 472 1.28 14.97 7.42
C ALA A 472 2.35 14.18 6.64
N CYS A 473 2.65 12.93 7.03
CA CYS A 473 3.57 12.08 6.27
C CYS A 473 3.09 11.85 4.84
N THR A 474 1.78 11.60 4.66
CA THR A 474 1.19 11.36 3.32
C THR A 474 1.29 12.62 2.45
N LEU A 475 1.10 13.81 3.04
CA LEU A 475 1.29 15.09 2.37
C LEU A 475 2.75 15.26 1.90
N VAL A 476 3.71 15.06 2.81
CA VAL A 476 5.14 15.19 2.50
C VAL A 476 5.57 14.27 1.37
N ASN A 477 5.13 13.00 1.39
CA ASN A 477 5.53 12.01 0.38
C ASN A 477 4.98 12.28 -1.03
N ASN A 478 3.95 13.13 -1.16
CA ASN A 478 3.29 13.44 -2.43
C ASN A 478 3.50 14.88 -2.94
N CYS A 479 4.13 15.76 -2.15
CA CYS A 479 4.37 17.16 -2.51
C CYS A 479 5.66 17.36 -3.34
N PRO A 480 5.66 18.23 -4.38
CA PRO A 480 6.86 18.61 -5.12
C PRO A 480 7.57 19.81 -4.47
N TYR A 481 8.25 19.60 -3.35
CA TYR A 481 8.90 20.68 -2.59
C TYR A 481 9.94 21.48 -3.39
N ASP A 482 10.54 20.88 -4.42
CA ASP A 482 11.44 21.53 -5.38
C ASP A 482 10.77 22.67 -6.19
N ARG A 483 9.43 22.72 -6.20
CA ARG A 483 8.61 23.66 -6.99
C ARG A 483 7.73 24.58 -6.15
N LEU A 484 7.81 24.47 -4.82
CA LEU A 484 7.06 25.26 -3.86
C LEU A 484 7.99 26.25 -3.15
N ALA A 485 7.43 27.29 -2.51
CA ALA A 485 8.22 28.18 -1.67
C ALA A 485 8.85 27.42 -0.49
N PRO A 486 10.04 27.80 -0.02
CA PRO A 486 10.70 27.15 1.10
C PRO A 486 9.97 27.39 2.44
N GLY A 487 10.26 26.56 3.43
CA GLY A 487 9.84 26.70 4.83
C GLY A 487 8.52 26.00 5.19
N TYR A 488 7.87 25.28 4.26
CA TYR A 488 6.73 24.42 4.60
C TYR A 488 7.15 23.27 5.51
N LEU A 489 8.30 22.64 5.21
CA LEU A 489 8.84 21.51 5.96
C LEU A 489 9.29 21.96 7.36
N THR A 490 10.01 23.09 7.45
CA THR A 490 10.44 23.67 8.72
C THR A 490 9.27 23.97 9.66
N ARG A 491 8.21 24.62 9.16
CA ARG A 491 7.03 24.93 9.98
C ARG A 491 6.29 23.68 10.43
N LEU A 492 6.18 22.68 9.55
CA LEU A 492 5.54 21.41 9.87
C LEU A 492 6.30 20.63 10.95
N TYR A 493 7.63 20.57 10.85
CA TYR A 493 8.50 19.97 11.85
C TYR A 493 8.43 20.67 13.21
N LYS A 494 8.50 22.01 13.23
CA LYS A 494 8.36 22.77 14.49
C LYS A 494 7.02 22.47 15.16
N ALA A 495 5.92 22.48 14.40
CA ALA A 495 4.59 22.14 14.91
C ALA A 495 4.49 20.70 15.45
N ALA A 496 5.18 19.76 14.82
CA ALA A 496 5.25 18.37 15.27
C ALA A 496 6.03 18.22 16.58
N LEU A 497 7.22 18.83 16.68
CA LEU A 497 8.10 18.71 17.84
C LEU A 497 7.58 19.40 19.09
N LEU A 498 6.76 20.45 18.98
CA LEU A 498 6.09 21.07 20.14
C LEU A 498 5.22 20.07 20.94
N LYS A 499 4.82 18.93 20.35
CA LYS A 499 4.10 17.87 21.06
C LYS A 499 4.99 16.83 21.72
N TRP A 500 6.29 16.86 21.49
CA TRP A 500 7.19 15.76 21.84
C TRP A 500 7.31 15.53 23.36
N SER A 501 7.41 16.61 24.15
CA SER A 501 7.56 16.55 25.60
C SER A 501 6.39 15.82 26.28
N GLN A 502 5.17 16.00 25.77
CA GLN A 502 3.93 15.40 26.31
C GLN A 502 3.48 14.15 25.54
N ALA A 503 4.21 13.76 24.50
CA ALA A 503 3.86 12.65 23.63
C ALA A 503 4.07 11.27 24.28
N SER A 504 3.11 10.37 24.08
CA SER A 504 3.29 8.93 24.33
C SER A 504 4.31 8.33 23.36
N ALA A 505 4.82 7.12 23.64
CA ALA A 505 5.74 6.41 22.74
C ALA A 505 5.17 6.26 21.31
N THR A 506 3.86 5.99 21.19
CA THR A 506 3.16 5.92 19.90
C THR A 506 3.18 7.25 19.16
N LEU A 507 2.99 8.37 19.87
CA LEU A 507 2.99 9.69 19.24
C LEU A 507 4.41 10.15 18.88
N ARG A 508 5.42 9.85 19.72
CA ARG A 508 6.84 10.06 19.37
C ARG A 508 7.25 9.26 18.14
N THR A 509 6.78 8.03 18.03
CA THR A 509 6.97 7.20 16.82
C THR A 509 6.37 7.89 15.58
N ALA A 510 5.17 8.45 15.68
CA ALA A 510 4.54 9.18 14.59
C ALA A 510 5.31 10.47 14.21
N ILE A 511 5.88 11.17 15.20
CA ILE A 511 6.75 12.33 14.97
C ILE A 511 8.02 11.92 14.22
N LEU A 512 8.70 10.84 14.65
CA LEU A 512 9.90 10.35 13.96
C LEU A 512 9.62 9.91 12.52
N HIS A 513 8.48 9.25 12.26
CA HIS A 513 8.08 8.93 10.88
C HIS A 513 7.85 10.18 10.01
N LEU A 514 7.33 11.27 10.58
CA LEU A 514 7.22 12.53 9.87
C LEU A 514 8.61 13.13 9.59
N VAL A 515 9.54 13.06 10.54
CA VAL A 515 10.94 13.49 10.35
C VAL A 515 11.61 12.69 9.24
N ILE A 516 11.44 11.37 9.21
CA ILE A 516 11.93 10.49 8.13
C ILE A 516 11.37 10.96 6.78
N ALA A 517 10.05 11.16 6.68
CA ALA A 517 9.42 11.64 5.44
C ALA A 517 9.98 13.00 4.98
N ILE A 518 10.25 13.92 5.92
CA ILE A 518 10.86 15.22 5.64
C ILE A 518 12.30 15.04 5.11
N LEU A 519 13.10 14.18 5.72
CA LEU A 519 14.48 13.92 5.30
C LEU A 519 14.56 13.28 3.91
N GLU A 520 13.65 12.34 3.60
CA GLU A 520 13.57 11.67 2.30
C GLU A 520 13.22 12.63 1.14
N THR A 521 12.75 13.85 1.43
CA THR A 521 12.56 14.88 0.40
C THR A 521 13.88 15.33 -0.23
N GLY A 522 15.01 15.14 0.46
CA GLY A 522 16.33 15.63 0.04
C GLY A 522 16.47 17.16 0.05
N SER A 523 15.55 17.88 0.69
CA SER A 523 15.63 19.35 0.82
C SER A 523 16.77 19.77 1.75
N GLN A 524 17.42 20.90 1.44
CA GLN A 524 18.44 21.49 2.32
C GLN A 524 17.87 22.00 3.65
N GLU A 525 16.55 22.23 3.73
CA GLU A 525 15.87 22.64 4.96
C GLU A 525 16.03 21.61 6.09
N GLY A 526 16.02 20.31 5.75
CA GLY A 526 15.98 19.23 6.74
C GLY A 526 17.20 19.17 7.68
N ALA A 527 18.39 19.54 7.21
CA ALA A 527 19.62 19.46 8.01
C ALA A 527 19.64 20.47 9.16
N HIS A 528 19.40 21.74 8.86
CA HIS A 528 19.38 22.84 9.84
C HIS A 528 18.32 22.63 10.93
N MET A 529 17.20 22.00 10.58
CA MET A 529 16.09 21.77 11.51
C MET A 529 16.44 20.84 12.67
N LEU A 530 17.38 19.91 12.48
CA LEU A 530 17.70 18.87 13.45
C LEU A 530 18.70 19.31 14.52
N GLU A 531 19.50 20.33 14.22
CA GLU A 531 20.48 20.94 15.13
C GLU A 531 19.86 22.05 15.99
N GLU A 532 18.71 22.58 15.60
CA GLU A 532 17.97 23.58 16.37
C GLU A 532 17.08 22.92 17.44
N SER A 533 17.20 23.38 18.68
CA SER A 533 16.19 23.13 19.71
C SER A 533 14.89 23.87 19.38
N VAL A 534 13.77 23.15 19.38
CA VAL A 534 12.43 23.74 19.15
C VAL A 534 11.82 24.30 20.44
N GLU A 535 12.18 23.73 21.59
CA GLU A 535 11.78 24.19 22.93
C GLU A 535 13.04 24.32 23.81
N GLU A 536 13.10 25.32 24.70
CA GLU A 536 14.25 25.52 25.61
C GLU A 536 14.53 24.30 26.50
N SER A 537 13.49 23.54 26.84
CA SER A 537 13.55 22.33 27.66
C SER A 537 13.98 21.07 26.90
N MET A 538 14.17 21.15 25.58
CA MET A 538 14.43 20.00 24.73
C MET A 538 15.78 20.10 24.01
N PRO A 539 16.65 19.07 24.10
CA PRO A 539 17.86 19.03 23.29
C PRO A 539 17.51 18.95 21.81
N PRO A 540 18.44 19.36 20.90
CA PRO A 540 18.27 19.15 19.47
C PRO A 540 17.93 17.70 19.15
N LEU A 541 17.05 17.49 18.16
CA LEU A 541 16.55 16.16 17.85
C LEU A 541 17.69 15.19 17.49
N ILE A 542 18.73 15.70 16.82
CA ILE A 542 19.92 14.91 16.45
C ILE A 542 20.63 14.27 17.65
N ASP A 543 20.61 14.93 18.82
CA ASP A 543 21.25 14.42 20.05
C ASP A 543 20.30 13.54 20.87
N LEU A 544 18.99 13.66 20.63
CA LEU A 544 17.96 12.88 21.29
C LEU A 544 17.73 11.51 20.64
N VAL A 545 17.74 11.42 19.31
CA VAL A 545 17.45 10.17 18.59
C VAL A 545 18.34 9.00 19.03
N PRO A 546 19.69 9.16 19.18
CA PRO A 546 20.54 8.07 19.65
C PRO A 546 20.14 7.52 21.01
N GLN A 547 19.51 8.31 21.88
CA GLN A 547 19.08 7.88 23.22
C GLN A 547 17.83 6.98 23.17
N LEU A 548 17.05 7.04 22.09
CA LEU A 548 15.80 6.30 21.89
C LEU A 548 16.01 4.94 21.21
N THR A 549 17.25 4.58 20.90
CA THR A 549 17.62 3.36 20.15
C THR A 549 17.60 2.09 21.02
N LEU A 550 17.37 2.24 22.33
CA LEU A 550 17.15 1.16 23.27
C LEU A 550 15.78 1.33 23.93
N PRO A 551 15.04 0.23 24.18
CA PRO A 551 13.70 0.34 24.73
C PRO A 551 13.72 0.61 26.24
N ASP A 552 12.86 1.51 26.70
CA ASP A 552 12.62 1.77 28.13
C ASP A 552 11.74 0.69 28.80
N GLY A 553 11.32 -0.33 28.04
CA GLY A 553 10.53 -1.47 28.50
C GLY A 553 10.09 -2.39 27.36
N SER A 554 9.41 -3.49 27.68
CA SER A 554 9.00 -4.50 26.67
C SER A 554 7.68 -4.21 25.96
N SER A 555 7.13 -3.00 26.09
CA SER A 555 5.87 -2.65 25.42
C SER A 555 6.06 -2.54 23.90
N GLU A 556 5.08 -2.98 23.11
CA GLU A 556 5.14 -2.88 21.65
C GLU A 556 5.37 -1.44 21.19
N ALA A 557 4.71 -0.46 21.82
CA ALA A 557 4.92 0.96 21.53
C ALA A 557 6.37 1.43 21.78
N SER A 558 7.07 0.86 22.76
CA SER A 558 8.49 1.16 22.99
C SER A 558 9.38 0.54 21.92
N LEU A 559 9.07 -0.68 21.46
CA LEU A 559 9.85 -1.35 20.40
C LEU A 559 9.66 -0.67 19.04
N GLU A 560 8.45 -0.19 18.75
CA GLU A 560 8.16 0.61 17.54
C GLU A 560 8.89 1.95 17.58
N LEU A 561 8.99 2.60 18.75
CA LEU A 561 9.76 3.84 18.92
C LEU A 561 11.26 3.62 18.66
N VAL A 562 11.83 2.53 19.19
CA VAL A 562 13.22 2.13 18.93
C VAL A 562 13.47 1.90 17.44
N SER A 563 12.54 1.21 16.79
CA SER A 563 12.63 0.94 15.35
C SER A 563 12.61 2.23 14.54
N ALA A 564 11.73 3.17 14.89
CA ALA A 564 11.67 4.49 14.26
C ALA A 564 12.92 5.34 14.54
N ALA A 565 13.52 5.22 15.73
CA ALA A 565 14.78 5.91 16.06
C ALA A 565 15.94 5.42 15.19
N TRP A 566 16.15 4.10 15.09
CA TRP A 566 17.15 3.53 14.18
C TRP A 566 16.89 3.87 12.71
N MET A 567 15.64 3.83 12.27
CA MET A 567 15.27 4.23 10.91
C MET A 567 15.55 5.71 10.65
N THR A 568 15.36 6.58 11.65
CA THR A 568 15.71 8.00 11.56
C THR A 568 17.22 8.15 11.39
N LEU A 569 18.05 7.46 12.19
CA LEU A 569 19.50 7.47 12.02
C LEU A 569 19.94 6.91 10.66
N GLY A 570 19.30 5.87 10.15
CA GLY A 570 19.60 5.30 8.83
C GLY A 570 19.26 6.25 7.68
N THR A 571 18.16 6.98 7.82
CA THR A 571 17.74 8.03 6.87
C THR A 571 18.71 9.21 6.91
N LEU A 572 19.16 9.60 8.10
CA LEU A 572 20.19 10.62 8.27
C LEU A 572 21.52 10.20 7.65
N ALA A 573 21.94 8.95 7.83
CA ALA A 573 23.14 8.44 7.17
C ALA A 573 23.05 8.59 5.64
N LYS A 574 21.89 8.27 5.05
CA LYS A 574 21.66 8.34 3.60
C LYS A 574 21.64 9.76 3.02
N HIS A 575 21.08 10.72 3.76
CA HIS A 575 20.81 12.06 3.23
C HIS A 575 21.66 13.18 3.84
N GLN A 576 22.23 12.95 5.02
CA GLN A 576 22.98 13.92 5.85
C GLN A 576 24.16 13.22 6.55
N PHE A 577 25.00 12.52 5.77
CA PHE A 577 26.05 11.62 6.30
C PHE A 577 26.96 12.28 7.33
N ASP A 578 27.38 13.52 7.11
CA ASP A 578 28.32 14.23 7.99
C ASP A 578 27.76 14.44 9.41
N MET A 579 26.43 14.60 9.55
CA MET A 579 25.79 14.75 10.87
C MET A 579 25.89 13.47 11.71
N ILE A 580 25.88 12.31 11.05
CA ILE A 580 26.04 10.98 11.67
C ILE A 580 27.52 10.70 11.90
N TYR A 581 28.37 11.00 10.93
CA TYR A 581 29.82 10.81 11.03
C TYR A 581 30.43 11.58 12.22
N GLY A 582 29.91 12.77 12.53
CA GLY A 582 30.32 13.52 13.72
C GLY A 582 29.89 12.91 15.08
N ARG A 583 29.07 11.85 15.08
CA ARG A 583 28.46 11.24 16.28
C ARG A 583 28.68 9.72 16.35
N GLU A 584 29.68 9.20 15.63
CA GLU A 584 29.94 7.76 15.52
C GLU A 584 30.10 7.06 16.88
N ASP A 585 30.80 7.67 17.83
CA ASP A 585 31.09 7.06 19.14
C ASP A 585 29.81 6.70 19.91
N VAL A 586 28.89 7.67 20.02
CA VAL A 586 27.61 7.48 20.73
C VAL A 586 26.74 6.47 20.00
N ILE A 587 26.70 6.52 18.67
CA ILE A 587 25.90 5.61 17.87
C ILE A 587 26.47 4.18 17.94
N HIS A 588 27.79 4.03 17.97
CA HIS A 588 28.46 2.73 18.08
C HIS A 588 28.18 2.07 19.43
N GLU A 589 28.30 2.80 20.54
CA GLU A 589 27.94 2.28 21.87
C GLU A 589 26.49 1.77 21.91
N ARG A 590 25.57 2.57 21.36
CA ARG A 590 24.15 2.22 21.28
C ARG A 590 23.89 1.02 20.38
N PHE A 591 24.64 0.90 19.28
CA PHE A 591 24.57 -0.22 18.36
C PHE A 591 25.02 -1.52 19.05
N GLU A 592 26.16 -1.52 19.74
CA GLU A 592 26.66 -2.69 20.48
C GLU A 592 25.61 -3.17 21.50
N ALA A 593 25.04 -2.26 22.29
CA ALA A 593 23.98 -2.59 23.25
C ALA A 593 22.70 -3.13 22.59
N ALA A 594 22.32 -2.60 21.41
CA ALA A 594 21.15 -3.06 20.68
C ALA A 594 21.32 -4.48 20.13
N MET A 595 22.53 -4.84 19.68
CA MET A 595 22.84 -6.18 19.16
C MET A 595 22.80 -7.27 20.23
N GLU A 596 23.05 -6.94 21.49
CA GLU A 596 22.93 -7.87 22.63
C GLU A 596 21.50 -7.99 23.17
N HIS A 597 20.57 -7.21 22.64
CA HIS A 597 19.21 -7.17 23.16
C HIS A 597 18.41 -8.43 22.80
N LYS A 598 17.60 -8.93 23.74
CA LYS A 598 16.80 -10.16 23.58
C LYS A 598 15.75 -10.08 22.47
N GLU A 599 15.15 -8.91 22.26
CA GLU A 599 14.07 -8.71 21.29
C GLU A 599 14.64 -8.59 19.87
N GLU A 600 14.22 -9.48 18.97
CA GLU A 600 14.70 -9.51 17.57
C GLU A 600 14.43 -8.19 16.83
N LYS A 601 13.31 -7.49 17.13
CA LYS A 601 12.97 -6.21 16.51
C LYS A 601 14.06 -5.15 16.73
N VAL A 602 14.68 -5.14 17.91
CA VAL A 602 15.76 -4.18 18.25
C VAL A 602 17.02 -4.50 17.44
N ARG A 603 17.40 -5.78 17.38
CA ARG A 603 18.56 -6.24 16.60
C ARG A 603 18.37 -5.97 15.10
N ILE A 604 17.18 -6.26 14.56
CA ILE A 604 16.84 -5.98 13.15
C ILE A 604 16.90 -4.48 12.85
N ALA A 605 16.35 -3.63 13.73
CA ALA A 605 16.36 -2.18 13.55
C ALA A 605 17.80 -1.62 13.55
N ALA A 606 18.64 -2.07 14.48
CA ALA A 606 20.06 -1.70 14.52
C ALA A 606 20.78 -2.15 13.24
N MET A 607 20.63 -3.41 12.82
CA MET A 607 21.24 -3.90 11.58
C MET A 607 20.75 -3.15 10.33
N THR A 608 19.49 -2.70 10.32
CA THR A 608 18.97 -1.85 9.24
C THR A 608 19.69 -0.50 9.16
N PHE A 609 20.01 0.09 10.32
CA PHE A 609 20.89 1.26 10.36
C PHE A 609 22.29 0.93 9.83
N ALA A 610 22.91 -0.18 10.25
CA ALA A 610 24.24 -0.57 9.78
C ALA A 610 24.30 -0.77 8.26
N GLU A 611 23.28 -1.39 7.67
CA GLU A 611 23.13 -1.50 6.21
C GLU A 611 23.13 -0.12 5.55
N SER A 612 22.29 0.78 6.06
CA SER A 612 22.12 2.12 5.51
C SER A 612 23.36 2.98 5.68
N TYR A 613 24.07 2.83 6.81
CA TYR A 613 25.33 3.51 7.10
C TYR A 613 26.44 3.03 6.15
N GLY A 614 26.58 1.71 5.97
CA GLY A 614 27.50 1.11 5.02
C GLY A 614 27.26 1.56 3.58
N CYS A 615 26.00 1.58 3.14
CA CYS A 615 25.63 2.09 1.81
C CYS A 615 25.97 3.58 1.66
N ALA A 616 25.74 4.38 2.70
CA ALA A 616 26.04 5.81 2.67
C ALA A 616 27.55 6.09 2.61
N MET A 617 28.39 5.30 3.31
CA MET A 617 29.84 5.37 3.15
C MET A 617 30.23 5.29 1.68
N GLY A 618 29.69 4.32 0.94
CA GLY A 618 29.99 4.14 -0.49
C GLY A 618 29.72 5.37 -1.37
N ASN A 619 28.72 6.19 -1.03
CA ASN A 619 28.40 7.42 -1.77
C ASN A 619 29.31 8.61 -1.39
N HIS A 620 30.02 8.52 -0.26
CA HIS A 620 30.85 9.58 0.32
C HIS A 620 32.34 9.20 0.40
N ILE A 621 32.74 8.09 -0.23
CA ILE A 621 34.15 7.72 -0.32
C ILE A 621 34.86 8.73 -1.23
N ASP A 622 35.88 9.35 -0.66
CA ASP A 622 36.97 9.99 -1.38
C ASP A 622 38.16 9.04 -1.29
N GLU A 623 38.57 8.44 -2.42
CA GLU A 623 39.65 7.44 -2.45
C GLU A 623 41.01 8.05 -2.07
N ASP A 624 41.15 9.38 -2.18
CA ASP A 624 42.37 10.10 -1.81
C ASP A 624 42.44 10.41 -0.29
N ASP A 625 41.30 10.35 0.43
CA ASP A 625 41.25 10.55 1.88
C ASP A 625 41.60 9.26 2.65
N SER A 626 42.90 9.00 2.74
CA SER A 626 43.46 7.84 3.45
C SER A 626 43.03 7.76 4.92
N SER A 627 42.78 8.91 5.57
CA SER A 627 42.36 8.96 6.98
C SER A 627 40.93 8.43 7.14
N ARG A 628 40.01 8.92 6.29
CA ARG A 628 38.61 8.49 6.29
C ARG A 628 38.47 7.02 5.87
N MET A 629 39.23 6.60 4.85
CA MET A 629 39.29 5.19 4.45
C MET A 629 39.76 4.28 5.60
N GLY A 630 40.79 4.70 6.35
CA GLY A 630 41.26 3.98 7.53
C GLY A 630 40.16 3.74 8.58
N LYS A 631 39.28 4.72 8.82
CA LYS A 631 38.13 4.56 9.72
C LYS A 631 37.08 3.61 9.16
N TYR A 632 36.80 3.66 7.85
CA TYR A 632 35.86 2.73 7.20
C TYR A 632 36.35 1.29 7.30
N LEU A 633 37.64 1.05 7.06
CA LEU A 633 38.24 -0.27 7.22
C LEU A 633 38.16 -0.77 8.66
N ALA A 634 38.42 0.09 9.65
CA ALA A 634 38.29 -0.26 11.07
C ALA A 634 36.84 -0.61 11.44
N TRP A 635 35.87 0.18 10.98
CA TRP A 635 34.45 -0.06 11.22
C TRP A 635 33.99 -1.40 10.64
N TRP A 636 34.27 -1.66 9.36
CA TRP A 636 33.89 -2.93 8.72
C TRP A 636 34.61 -4.14 9.29
N THR A 637 35.87 -3.99 9.71
CA THR A 637 36.61 -5.01 10.43
C THR A 637 35.91 -5.38 11.75
N GLY A 638 35.53 -4.38 12.55
CA GLY A 638 34.76 -4.58 13.78
C GLY A 638 33.38 -5.19 13.50
N MET A 639 32.69 -4.71 12.48
CA MET A 639 31.36 -5.18 12.10
C MET A 639 31.37 -6.65 11.68
N LEU A 640 32.33 -7.07 10.86
CA LEU A 640 32.49 -8.46 10.42
C LEU A 640 32.84 -9.39 11.58
N SER A 641 33.83 -9.01 12.39
CA SER A 641 34.36 -9.85 13.47
C SER A 641 33.45 -10.00 14.69
N LYS A 642 32.72 -8.94 15.06
CA LYS A 642 31.87 -8.96 16.26
C LYS A 642 30.41 -9.26 15.94
N HIS A 643 29.84 -8.60 14.93
CA HIS A 643 28.38 -8.51 14.79
C HIS A 643 27.83 -9.35 13.65
N ILE A 644 28.39 -9.28 12.43
CA ILE A 644 27.89 -10.05 11.29
C ILE A 644 28.09 -11.55 11.53
N GLN A 645 29.26 -11.96 12.06
CA GLN A 645 29.52 -13.37 12.38
C GLN A 645 28.47 -13.95 13.34
N ALA A 646 28.15 -13.24 14.42
CA ALA A 646 27.11 -13.66 15.36
C ALA A 646 25.70 -13.63 14.73
N SER A 647 25.41 -12.58 13.94
CA SER A 647 24.10 -12.36 13.33
C SER A 647 23.75 -13.39 12.25
N CYS A 648 24.74 -13.98 11.57
CA CYS A 648 24.53 -15.03 10.58
C CYS A 648 24.01 -16.35 11.19
N ILE A 649 24.18 -16.56 12.50
CA ILE A 649 23.70 -17.74 13.23
C ILE A 649 22.63 -17.40 14.28
N ASP A 650 22.07 -16.19 14.22
CA ASP A 650 21.00 -15.74 15.13
C ASP A 650 19.74 -16.60 14.96
N ASP A 651 19.01 -16.85 16.04
CA ASP A 651 17.75 -17.60 16.03
C ASP A 651 16.70 -16.93 15.13
N ALA A 652 16.70 -15.59 15.08
CA ALA A 652 15.77 -14.79 14.29
C ALA A 652 16.18 -14.72 12.82
N ALA A 653 15.33 -15.25 11.93
CA ALA A 653 15.55 -15.21 10.48
C ALA A 653 15.68 -13.77 9.95
N GLY A 654 14.99 -12.79 10.56
CA GLY A 654 15.12 -11.39 10.19
C GLY A 654 16.53 -10.83 10.40
N VAL A 655 17.22 -11.25 11.47
CA VAL A 655 18.61 -10.83 11.76
C VAL A 655 19.59 -11.49 10.79
N ARG A 656 19.40 -12.78 10.49
CA ARG A 656 20.20 -13.49 9.49
C ARG A 656 20.05 -12.87 8.09
N ALA A 657 18.83 -12.50 7.70
CA ALA A 657 18.56 -11.82 6.43
C ALA A 657 19.25 -10.45 6.38
N MET A 658 19.14 -9.65 7.44
CA MET A 658 19.83 -8.36 7.54
C MET A 658 21.36 -8.49 7.52
N SER A 659 21.92 -9.60 7.99
CA SER A 659 23.36 -9.88 7.87
C SER A 659 23.80 -9.95 6.41
N CYS A 660 23.00 -10.58 5.55
CA CYS A 660 23.24 -10.61 4.10
C CYS A 660 23.13 -9.22 3.50
N ASP A 661 22.12 -8.43 3.89
CA ASP A 661 21.94 -7.07 3.38
C ASP A 661 23.07 -6.13 3.83
N CYS A 662 23.57 -6.25 5.06
CA CYS A 662 24.77 -5.54 5.54
C CYS A 662 26.02 -5.96 4.75
N LEU A 663 26.23 -7.25 4.50
CA LEU A 663 27.34 -7.69 3.65
C LEU A 663 27.23 -7.07 2.25
N ALA A 664 26.04 -7.07 1.66
CA ALA A 664 25.78 -6.46 0.36
C ALA A 664 25.96 -4.93 0.34
N SER A 665 26.01 -4.26 1.49
CA SER A 665 26.23 -2.81 1.59
C SER A 665 27.68 -2.41 1.78
N ILE A 666 28.62 -3.37 1.88
CA ILE A 666 30.06 -3.08 1.88
C ILE A 666 30.44 -2.37 0.57
N PRO A 667 30.99 -1.15 0.62
CA PRO A 667 31.44 -0.48 -0.59
C PRO A 667 32.59 -1.27 -1.25
N LYS A 668 32.56 -1.38 -2.58
CA LYS A 668 33.59 -2.08 -3.36
C LYS A 668 35.01 -1.66 -2.98
N SER A 669 35.30 -0.35 -2.97
CA SER A 669 36.64 0.17 -2.65
C SER A 669 37.09 -0.13 -1.21
N VAL A 670 36.14 -0.28 -0.27
CA VAL A 670 36.42 -0.72 1.10
C VAL A 670 36.72 -2.22 1.13
N TYR A 671 35.88 -3.03 0.47
CA TYR A 671 36.08 -4.48 0.41
C TYR A 671 37.47 -4.84 -0.14
N GLU A 672 37.88 -4.23 -1.25
CA GLU A 672 39.18 -4.48 -1.90
C GLU A 672 40.39 -4.13 -1.00
N GLN A 673 40.21 -3.25 -0.01
CA GLN A 673 41.25 -2.83 0.93
C GLN A 673 41.15 -3.50 2.31
N LEU A 674 40.10 -4.30 2.57
CA LEU A 674 40.00 -5.07 3.80
C LEU A 674 41.16 -6.06 3.91
N PRO A 675 41.68 -6.32 5.13
CA PRO A 675 42.63 -7.40 5.32
C PRO A 675 42.07 -8.73 4.81
N HIS A 676 42.89 -9.52 4.12
CA HIS A 676 42.48 -10.76 3.43
C HIS A 676 41.67 -11.73 4.33
N MET A 677 42.01 -11.80 5.62
CA MET A 677 41.26 -12.59 6.60
C MET A 677 39.78 -12.19 6.68
N TYR A 678 39.46 -10.90 6.62
CA TYR A 678 38.08 -10.41 6.72
C TYR A 678 37.33 -10.49 5.39
N GLN A 679 38.01 -10.36 4.25
CA GLN A 679 37.44 -10.69 2.94
C GLN A 679 37.00 -12.17 2.91
N THR A 680 37.89 -13.07 3.34
CA THR A 680 37.61 -14.51 3.43
C THR A 680 36.46 -14.80 4.39
N LEU A 681 36.44 -14.14 5.55
CA LEU A 681 35.35 -14.28 6.52
C LEU A 681 34.00 -13.86 5.92
N ALA A 682 33.94 -12.71 5.24
CA ALA A 682 32.71 -12.22 4.62
C ALA A 682 32.15 -13.21 3.59
N VAL A 683 33.01 -13.74 2.72
CA VAL A 683 32.64 -14.77 1.72
C VAL A 683 32.15 -16.05 2.39
N THR A 684 32.89 -16.53 3.40
CA THR A 684 32.58 -17.79 4.10
C THR A 684 31.22 -17.72 4.79
N LEU A 685 30.94 -16.61 5.49
CA LEU A 685 29.65 -16.39 6.15
C LEU A 685 28.52 -16.38 5.11
N LEU A 686 28.72 -15.65 4.01
CA LEU A 686 27.70 -15.47 2.99
C LEU A 686 27.34 -16.75 2.22
N LEU A 687 28.33 -17.55 1.80
CA LEU A 687 28.11 -18.73 0.94
C LEU A 687 27.23 -19.81 1.59
N SER A 688 27.11 -19.82 2.92
CA SER A 688 26.27 -20.78 3.65
C SER A 688 24.78 -20.44 3.67
N LEU A 689 24.44 -19.15 3.59
CA LEU A 689 23.08 -18.62 3.80
C LEU A 689 22.08 -18.83 2.64
N PRO A 690 22.48 -19.05 1.37
CA PRO A 690 21.55 -19.43 0.31
C PRO A 690 20.79 -20.74 0.60
N SER A 691 21.29 -21.58 1.51
CA SER A 691 20.65 -22.83 1.93
C SER A 691 19.86 -22.72 3.25
N ASP A 692 19.63 -21.51 3.77
CA ASP A 692 18.89 -21.28 5.01
C ASP A 692 17.44 -21.80 4.93
N GLN A 693 16.85 -22.16 6.07
CA GLN A 693 15.47 -22.64 6.13
C GLN A 693 14.45 -21.53 5.82
N ASP A 694 14.77 -20.28 6.12
CA ASP A 694 13.87 -19.15 5.90
C ASP A 694 13.98 -18.54 4.49
N ILE A 695 12.82 -18.25 3.90
CA ILE A 695 12.69 -17.71 2.53
C ILE A 695 13.38 -16.35 2.40
N SER A 696 13.30 -15.51 3.42
CA SER A 696 13.84 -14.14 3.41
C SER A 696 15.36 -14.16 3.44
N VAL A 697 15.94 -15.06 4.24
CA VAL A 697 17.40 -15.24 4.34
C VAL A 697 17.98 -15.72 3.02
N ARG A 698 17.41 -16.78 2.42
CA ARG A 698 17.87 -17.28 1.10
C ARG A 698 17.80 -16.19 0.03
N ALA A 699 16.72 -15.41 0.02
CA ALA A 699 16.55 -14.31 -0.93
C ALA A 699 17.60 -13.19 -0.73
N ALA A 700 17.88 -12.80 0.52
CA ALA A 700 18.89 -11.80 0.86
C ALA A 700 20.31 -12.29 0.53
N ALA A 701 20.62 -13.56 0.83
CA ALA A 701 21.90 -14.17 0.51
C ALA A 701 22.18 -14.22 -1.00
N CYS A 702 21.19 -14.64 -1.80
CA CYS A 702 21.30 -14.60 -3.26
C CYS A 702 21.58 -13.18 -3.78
N ARG A 703 20.90 -12.17 -3.22
CA ARG A 703 21.16 -10.77 -3.57
C ARG A 703 22.59 -10.38 -3.21
N ALA A 704 23.06 -10.71 -2.01
CA ALA A 704 24.40 -10.36 -1.57
C ALA A 704 25.50 -11.01 -2.42
N LEU A 705 25.35 -12.29 -2.80
CA LEU A 705 26.25 -12.97 -3.74
C LEU A 705 26.29 -12.26 -5.10
N GLY A 706 25.13 -11.85 -5.60
CA GLY A 706 25.04 -11.06 -6.83
C GLY A 706 25.74 -9.69 -6.75
N VAL A 707 25.93 -9.14 -5.56
CA VAL A 707 26.76 -7.92 -5.35
C VAL A 707 28.24 -8.28 -5.27
N PHE A 708 28.59 -9.32 -4.51
CA PHE A 708 29.98 -9.75 -4.27
C PHE A 708 30.71 -10.11 -5.56
N VAL A 709 30.04 -10.78 -6.50
CA VAL A 709 30.64 -11.10 -7.81
C VAL A 709 30.99 -9.89 -8.66
N LEU A 710 30.58 -8.67 -8.28
CA LEU A 710 30.98 -7.45 -8.96
C LEU A 710 32.28 -6.86 -8.41
N PHE A 711 32.82 -7.41 -7.31
CA PHE A 711 34.12 -7.00 -6.74
C PHE A 711 35.27 -7.63 -7.54
N PRO A 712 36.23 -6.83 -8.05
CA PRO A 712 37.39 -7.30 -8.79
C PRO A 712 38.13 -8.50 -8.19
N SER A 713 38.42 -8.48 -6.88
CA SER A 713 39.12 -9.60 -6.23
C SER A 713 38.31 -10.90 -6.24
N LEU A 714 36.98 -10.81 -6.16
CA LEU A 714 36.10 -11.97 -6.13
C LEU A 714 35.75 -12.50 -7.52
N ARG A 715 35.49 -11.63 -8.49
CA ARG A 715 35.22 -12.07 -9.86
C ARG A 715 36.45 -12.66 -10.55
N GLY A 716 37.64 -12.22 -10.13
CA GLY A 716 38.92 -12.75 -10.57
C GLY A 716 39.32 -14.06 -9.87
N ASP A 717 38.54 -14.54 -8.89
CA ASP A 717 38.76 -15.83 -8.23
C ASP A 717 37.81 -16.91 -8.79
N PRO A 718 38.34 -17.88 -9.57
CA PRO A 718 37.56 -19.00 -10.10
C PRO A 718 36.84 -19.82 -9.02
N HIS A 719 37.43 -19.95 -7.83
CA HIS A 719 36.84 -20.75 -6.74
C HIS A 719 35.59 -20.08 -6.20
N PHE A 720 35.67 -18.80 -5.86
CA PHE A 720 34.50 -18.02 -5.45
C PHE A 720 33.39 -18.05 -6.52
N VAL A 721 33.74 -17.85 -7.79
CA VAL A 721 32.79 -17.89 -8.92
C VAL A 721 32.07 -19.23 -8.99
N SER A 722 32.81 -20.34 -8.87
CA SER A 722 32.24 -21.69 -8.88
C SER A 722 31.33 -21.95 -7.68
N ASP A 723 31.77 -21.58 -6.47
CA ASP A 723 30.99 -21.77 -5.23
C ASP A 723 29.71 -20.94 -5.23
N MET A 724 29.80 -19.67 -5.68
CA MET A 724 28.63 -18.82 -5.87
C MET A 724 27.67 -19.43 -6.88
N ALA A 725 28.16 -19.87 -8.04
CA ALA A 725 27.33 -20.46 -9.08
C ALA A 725 26.57 -21.67 -8.54
N ALA A 726 27.25 -22.57 -7.83
CA ALA A 726 26.62 -23.73 -7.18
C ALA A 726 25.52 -23.28 -6.20
N ALA A 727 25.83 -22.33 -5.32
CA ALA A 727 24.89 -21.83 -4.31
C ALA A 727 23.62 -21.20 -4.92
N ILE A 728 23.74 -20.42 -6.00
CA ILE A 728 22.57 -19.77 -6.63
C ILE A 728 21.77 -20.71 -7.52
N MET A 729 22.40 -21.71 -8.16
CA MET A 729 21.72 -22.62 -9.09
C MET A 729 20.70 -23.51 -8.38
N ASP A 730 20.97 -23.92 -7.15
CA ASP A 730 19.99 -24.63 -6.31
C ASP A 730 18.75 -23.77 -6.06
N GLN A 731 18.95 -22.46 -5.87
CA GLN A 731 17.88 -21.51 -5.55
C GLN A 731 17.06 -21.08 -6.78
N MET A 732 17.54 -21.32 -7.99
CA MET A 732 16.78 -21.08 -9.23
C MET A 732 15.53 -21.96 -9.34
N ASN A 733 15.44 -23.04 -8.55
CA ASN A 733 14.29 -23.94 -8.48
C ASN A 733 13.50 -23.84 -7.17
N ASP A 734 13.75 -22.81 -6.35
CA ASP A 734 13.04 -22.62 -5.06
C ASP A 734 11.52 -22.48 -5.27
N LYS A 735 10.72 -22.99 -4.34
CA LYS A 735 9.25 -22.89 -4.37
C LYS A 735 8.78 -21.43 -4.30
N ALA A 736 9.48 -20.58 -3.57
CA ALA A 736 9.19 -19.17 -3.39
C ALA A 736 9.70 -18.34 -4.58
N ILE A 737 8.78 -17.64 -5.25
CA ILE A 737 9.10 -16.72 -6.36
C ILE A 737 10.11 -15.65 -5.92
N LEU A 738 10.04 -15.18 -4.68
CA LEU A 738 10.96 -14.17 -4.15
C LEU A 738 12.42 -14.62 -4.24
N VAL A 739 12.71 -15.86 -3.84
CA VAL A 739 14.06 -16.44 -3.89
C VAL A 739 14.52 -16.59 -5.33
N ARG A 740 13.69 -17.18 -6.20
CA ARG A 740 14.04 -17.34 -7.63
C ARG A 740 14.30 -16.01 -8.34
N VAL A 741 13.57 -14.94 -7.98
CA VAL A 741 13.83 -13.59 -8.51
C VAL A 741 15.21 -13.07 -8.11
N ARG A 742 15.65 -13.31 -6.86
CA ARG A 742 16.98 -12.90 -6.38
C ARG A 742 18.09 -13.77 -6.94
N ALA A 743 17.90 -15.08 -7.01
CA ALA A 743 18.83 -16.02 -7.64
C ALA A 743 19.04 -15.68 -9.13
N SER A 744 17.96 -15.44 -9.88
CA SER A 744 18.06 -15.06 -11.30
C SER A 744 18.73 -13.69 -11.49
N TRP A 745 18.53 -12.75 -10.57
CA TRP A 745 19.26 -11.49 -10.58
C TRP A 745 20.77 -11.69 -10.36
N ALA A 746 21.15 -12.54 -9.40
CA ALA A 746 22.52 -12.90 -9.11
C ALA A 746 23.19 -13.65 -10.28
N GLU A 747 22.50 -14.59 -10.91
CA GLU A 747 22.96 -15.31 -12.11
C GLU A 747 23.23 -14.35 -13.28
N GLY A 748 22.37 -13.34 -13.46
CA GLY A 748 22.63 -12.30 -14.45
C GLY A 748 23.84 -11.43 -14.11
N ASN A 749 24.08 -11.13 -12.83
CA ASN A 749 25.27 -10.37 -12.41
C ASN A 749 26.54 -11.20 -12.56
N LEU A 750 26.49 -12.50 -12.28
CA LEU A 750 27.56 -13.44 -12.56
C LEU A 750 27.93 -13.40 -14.05
N GLY A 751 26.94 -13.46 -14.94
CA GLY A 751 27.19 -13.32 -16.38
C GLY A 751 27.89 -12.01 -16.75
N ASP A 752 27.41 -10.87 -16.25
CA ASP A 752 28.01 -9.57 -16.52
C ASP A 752 29.42 -9.41 -15.91
N ALA A 753 29.65 -9.97 -14.72
CA ALA A 753 30.94 -10.00 -14.05
C ALA A 753 31.98 -10.78 -14.85
N LEU A 754 31.62 -11.96 -15.35
CA LEU A 754 32.51 -12.79 -16.17
C LEU A 754 32.78 -12.17 -17.54
N VAL A 755 31.81 -11.44 -18.11
CA VAL A 755 32.05 -10.65 -19.32
C VAL A 755 33.09 -9.57 -19.06
N ALA A 756 33.02 -8.87 -17.93
CA ALA A 756 34.04 -7.88 -17.57
C ALA A 756 35.40 -8.54 -17.30
N GLU A 757 35.41 -9.71 -16.67
CA GLU A 757 36.65 -10.45 -16.39
C GLU A 757 37.28 -11.03 -17.65
N SER A 758 36.48 -11.37 -18.68
CA SER A 758 37.00 -11.84 -19.97
C SER A 758 37.81 -10.81 -20.77
N GLU A 759 37.82 -9.55 -20.34
CA GLU A 759 38.69 -8.52 -20.89
C GLU A 759 40.13 -8.64 -20.37
N ASN A 760 40.36 -9.40 -19.29
CA ASN A 760 41.69 -9.66 -18.75
C ASN A 760 42.42 -10.77 -19.54
N PRO A 761 43.71 -10.58 -19.90
CA PRO A 761 44.46 -11.56 -20.68
C PRO A 761 44.65 -12.93 -20.01
N GLU A 762 44.57 -12.99 -18.68
CA GLU A 762 44.72 -14.22 -17.88
C GLU A 762 43.43 -15.03 -17.76
N PHE A 763 42.30 -14.51 -18.26
CA PHE A 763 41.02 -15.17 -18.16
C PHE A 763 40.97 -16.44 -19.03
N ASP A 764 40.83 -17.60 -18.38
CA ASP A 764 40.48 -18.85 -19.04
C ASP A 764 39.04 -19.25 -18.68
N PHE A 765 38.15 -19.21 -19.67
CA PHE A 765 36.75 -19.56 -19.47
C PHE A 765 36.56 -20.95 -18.83
N GLN A 766 37.41 -21.94 -19.15
CA GLN A 766 37.27 -23.31 -18.65
C GLN A 766 37.63 -23.43 -17.17
N GLU A 767 38.58 -22.62 -16.70
CA GLU A 767 38.97 -22.55 -15.29
C GLU A 767 37.88 -21.87 -14.44
N TRP A 768 37.29 -20.77 -14.93
CA TRP A 768 36.23 -20.06 -14.21
C TRP A 768 34.89 -20.81 -14.23
N ILE A 769 34.53 -21.39 -15.38
CA ILE A 769 33.25 -22.06 -15.58
C ILE A 769 33.50 -23.44 -16.20
N PRO A 770 33.60 -24.49 -15.36
CA PRO A 770 33.62 -25.87 -15.83
C PRO A 770 32.37 -26.21 -16.64
N LEU A 771 32.49 -27.15 -17.60
CA LEU A 771 31.41 -27.51 -18.54
C LEU A 771 30.09 -27.89 -17.84
N VAL A 772 30.16 -28.51 -16.66
CA VAL A 772 28.99 -28.87 -15.86
C VAL A 772 28.28 -27.62 -15.34
N THR A 773 29.04 -26.67 -14.77
CA THR A 773 28.52 -25.38 -14.30
C THR A 773 27.93 -24.57 -15.45
N TRP A 774 28.62 -24.50 -16.59
CA TRP A 774 28.08 -23.87 -17.80
C TRP A 774 26.73 -24.48 -18.22
N SER A 775 26.65 -25.81 -18.27
CA SER A 775 25.43 -26.52 -18.66
C SER A 775 24.27 -26.17 -17.72
N ASN A 776 24.53 -26.13 -16.41
CA ASN A 776 23.53 -25.82 -15.41
C ASN A 776 23.05 -24.36 -15.54
N ILE A 777 23.96 -23.39 -15.71
CA ILE A 777 23.61 -21.97 -15.92
C ILE A 777 22.71 -21.81 -17.16
N ILE A 778 23.04 -22.48 -18.28
CA ILE A 778 22.19 -22.43 -19.48
C ILE A 778 20.80 -23.03 -19.20
N ILE A 779 20.72 -24.13 -18.45
CA ILE A 779 19.45 -24.78 -18.09
C ILE A 779 18.58 -23.88 -17.19
N THR A 780 19.15 -23.31 -16.14
CA THR A 780 18.45 -22.45 -15.17
C THR A 780 17.98 -21.16 -15.81
N ALA A 781 18.85 -20.47 -16.56
CA ALA A 781 18.50 -19.25 -17.27
C ALA A 781 17.44 -19.51 -18.37
N THR A 782 17.53 -20.62 -19.10
CA THR A 782 16.51 -21.00 -20.08
C THR A 782 15.15 -21.27 -19.44
N SER A 783 15.13 -21.96 -18.31
CA SER A 783 13.88 -22.24 -17.57
C SER A 783 13.25 -20.93 -17.08
N ALA A 784 14.06 -20.03 -16.51
CA ALA A 784 13.63 -18.71 -16.02
C ALA A 784 13.11 -17.78 -17.14
N CYS A 785 13.52 -17.97 -18.41
CA CYS A 785 12.95 -17.25 -19.56
C CYS A 785 11.46 -17.53 -19.78
N THR A 786 10.93 -18.62 -19.20
CA THR A 786 9.52 -19.03 -19.34
C THR A 786 8.73 -19.01 -18.03
N ASP A 787 9.38 -18.70 -16.90
CA ASP A 787 8.76 -18.57 -15.58
C ASP A 787 8.05 -17.19 -15.44
N ASN A 788 7.99 -16.64 -14.23
CA ASN A 788 7.40 -15.38 -13.86
C ASN A 788 8.12 -14.19 -14.53
N ASP A 789 7.34 -13.18 -14.94
CA ASP A 789 7.84 -12.00 -15.67
C ASP A 789 8.96 -11.25 -14.94
N LYS A 790 9.01 -11.33 -13.60
CA LYS A 790 10.07 -10.71 -12.79
C LYS A 790 11.45 -11.33 -12.99
N LEU A 791 11.54 -12.59 -13.44
CA LEU A 791 12.81 -13.29 -13.68
C LEU A 791 13.30 -13.08 -15.11
N ARG A 792 12.37 -13.02 -16.08
CA ARG A 792 12.70 -13.14 -17.51
C ARG A 792 13.75 -12.14 -18.00
N SER A 793 13.74 -10.90 -17.50
CA SER A 793 14.75 -9.91 -17.90
C SER A 793 16.16 -10.26 -17.43
N ASN A 794 16.29 -10.87 -16.25
CA ASN A 794 17.58 -11.28 -15.71
C ASN A 794 18.05 -12.58 -16.38
N ALA A 795 17.12 -13.49 -16.65
CA ALA A 795 17.37 -14.75 -17.34
C ALA A 795 17.95 -14.54 -18.75
N VAL A 796 17.34 -13.67 -19.58
CA VAL A 796 17.87 -13.36 -20.91
C VAL A 796 19.23 -12.68 -20.83
N ARG A 797 19.45 -11.81 -19.82
CA ARG A 797 20.75 -11.18 -19.59
C ARG A 797 21.83 -12.21 -19.29
N ALA A 798 21.57 -13.15 -18.38
CA ALA A 798 22.48 -14.26 -18.07
C ALA A 798 22.83 -15.08 -19.33
N LEU A 799 21.84 -15.47 -20.14
CA LEU A 799 22.06 -16.19 -21.39
C LEU A 799 22.97 -15.41 -22.35
N GLY A 800 22.66 -14.13 -22.58
CA GLY A 800 23.43 -13.29 -23.49
C GLY A 800 24.88 -13.10 -23.04
N SER A 801 25.10 -12.85 -21.76
CA SER A 801 26.42 -12.61 -21.19
C SER A 801 27.28 -13.89 -21.16
N ILE A 802 26.73 -15.02 -20.73
CA ILE A 802 27.48 -16.29 -20.69
C ILE A 802 27.80 -16.80 -22.11
N LEU A 803 26.85 -16.74 -23.04
CA LEU A 803 27.09 -17.18 -24.42
C LEU A 803 28.11 -16.28 -25.15
N ARG A 804 28.23 -15.00 -24.78
CA ARG A 804 29.24 -14.07 -25.33
C ARG A 804 30.68 -14.57 -25.13
N ILE A 805 30.94 -15.22 -24.01
CA ILE A 805 32.30 -15.61 -23.58
C ILE A 805 32.53 -17.13 -23.57
N THR A 806 31.52 -17.91 -23.96
CA THR A 806 31.60 -19.37 -23.96
C THR A 806 32.70 -19.84 -24.93
N SER A 807 33.60 -20.70 -24.43
CA SER A 807 34.65 -21.34 -25.23
C SER A 807 34.08 -22.19 -26.36
N LYS A 808 34.76 -22.20 -27.51
CA LYS A 808 34.41 -22.99 -28.69
C LYS A 808 34.14 -24.48 -28.38
N ASP A 809 34.96 -25.08 -27.53
CA ASP A 809 34.86 -26.51 -27.19
C ASP A 809 33.52 -26.86 -26.54
N TYR A 810 32.92 -25.93 -25.80
CA TYR A 810 31.66 -26.16 -25.11
C TYR A 810 30.47 -26.19 -26.09
N PHE A 811 30.53 -25.45 -27.19
CA PHE A 811 29.51 -25.53 -28.24
C PHE A 811 29.48 -26.89 -28.93
N HIS A 812 30.63 -27.58 -28.99
CA HIS A 812 30.77 -28.90 -29.59
C HIS A 812 30.61 -30.06 -28.59
N ALA A 813 30.48 -29.76 -27.30
CA ALA A 813 30.30 -30.79 -26.28
C ALA A 813 28.97 -31.55 -26.42
N ARG A 814 28.95 -32.77 -25.87
CA ARG A 814 27.78 -33.67 -25.95
C ARG A 814 26.57 -32.99 -25.28
N LYS A 815 25.43 -32.97 -25.98
CA LYS A 815 24.15 -32.33 -25.58
C LYS A 815 24.10 -30.79 -25.69
N SER A 816 25.20 -30.09 -25.97
CA SER A 816 25.21 -28.63 -26.09
C SER A 816 24.24 -28.12 -27.16
N ALA A 817 24.16 -28.79 -28.32
CA ALA A 817 23.21 -28.40 -29.38
C ALA A 817 21.74 -28.35 -28.92
N GLN A 818 21.32 -29.25 -28.03
CA GLN A 818 19.96 -29.25 -27.49
C GLN A 818 19.76 -28.14 -26.45
N LEU A 819 20.77 -27.89 -25.61
CA LEU A 819 20.74 -26.79 -24.64
C LEU A 819 20.64 -25.44 -25.35
N LEU A 820 21.48 -25.21 -26.36
CA LEU A 820 21.47 -23.99 -27.17
C LEU A 820 20.14 -23.82 -27.90
N LYS A 821 19.59 -24.88 -28.49
CA LYS A 821 18.25 -24.81 -29.12
C LYS A 821 17.18 -24.34 -28.14
N ASN A 822 17.19 -24.84 -26.90
CA ASN A 822 16.23 -24.43 -25.88
C ASN A 822 16.46 -22.97 -25.44
N ALA A 823 17.71 -22.58 -25.20
CA ALA A 823 18.08 -21.21 -24.85
C ALA A 823 17.65 -20.21 -25.93
N MET A 824 17.91 -20.53 -27.20
CA MET A 824 17.55 -19.70 -28.35
C MET A 824 16.03 -19.57 -28.55
N ASN A 825 15.27 -20.64 -28.29
CA ASN A 825 13.81 -20.57 -28.28
C ASN A 825 13.30 -19.62 -27.17
N GLY A 826 13.88 -19.73 -25.96
CA GLY A 826 13.56 -18.86 -24.83
C GLY A 826 13.88 -17.39 -25.12
N LEU A 827 15.05 -17.12 -25.71
CA LEU A 827 15.50 -15.78 -26.09
C LEU A 827 14.61 -15.18 -27.18
N SER A 828 14.36 -15.92 -28.27
CA SER A 828 13.52 -15.47 -29.40
C SER A 828 12.10 -15.15 -28.95
N LYS A 829 11.49 -16.01 -28.12
CA LYS A 829 10.16 -15.77 -27.54
C LYS A 829 10.09 -14.48 -26.75
N ASN A 830 11.12 -14.18 -25.95
CA ASN A 830 11.17 -12.97 -25.13
C ASN A 830 11.46 -11.71 -25.94
N ILE A 831 12.16 -11.80 -27.08
CA ILE A 831 12.30 -10.69 -28.05
C ILE A 831 10.94 -10.34 -28.66
N GLU A 832 10.14 -11.33 -29.05
CA GLU A 832 8.86 -11.13 -29.72
C GLU A 832 7.75 -10.69 -28.75
N THR A 833 7.59 -11.40 -27.65
CA THR A 833 6.37 -11.36 -26.81
C THR A 833 6.60 -10.97 -25.35
N GLY A 834 7.84 -10.69 -24.95
CA GLY A 834 8.14 -10.25 -23.58
C GLY A 834 7.50 -8.90 -23.23
N THR A 835 7.50 -8.55 -21.94
CA THR A 835 7.19 -7.18 -21.52
C THR A 835 8.17 -6.19 -22.17
N LEU A 836 7.85 -4.90 -22.27
CA LEU A 836 8.77 -3.92 -22.86
C LEU A 836 10.17 -3.99 -22.22
N LYS A 837 10.24 -4.16 -20.89
CA LYS A 837 11.52 -4.33 -20.18
C LYS A 837 12.26 -5.59 -20.63
N THR A 838 11.57 -6.71 -20.70
CA THR A 838 12.16 -7.99 -21.09
C THR A 838 12.61 -7.97 -22.55
N ARG A 839 11.84 -7.37 -23.47
CA ARG A 839 12.17 -7.30 -24.89
C ARG A 839 13.47 -6.55 -25.16
N TRP A 840 13.64 -5.35 -24.58
CA TRP A 840 14.90 -4.61 -24.82
C TRP A 840 16.10 -5.31 -24.19
N ASN A 841 15.94 -5.98 -23.04
CA ASN A 841 17.00 -6.82 -22.46
C ASN A 841 17.30 -8.05 -23.32
N ALA A 842 16.29 -8.67 -23.93
CA ALA A 842 16.44 -9.84 -24.79
C ALA A 842 17.15 -9.49 -26.11
N CYS A 843 16.81 -8.34 -26.72
CA CYS A 843 17.55 -7.84 -27.89
C CYS A 843 19.02 -7.52 -27.54
N HIS A 844 19.25 -6.88 -26.39
CA HIS A 844 20.61 -6.60 -25.91
C HIS A 844 21.40 -7.89 -25.65
N ALA A 845 20.76 -8.89 -25.04
CA ALA A 845 21.35 -10.21 -24.81
C ALA A 845 21.69 -10.94 -26.12
N ALA A 846 20.83 -10.84 -27.14
CA ALA A 846 21.13 -11.38 -28.47
C ALA A 846 22.35 -10.69 -29.10
N SER A 847 22.47 -9.37 -28.98
CA SER A 847 23.69 -8.66 -29.39
C SER A 847 24.92 -9.18 -28.64
N ASN A 848 24.88 -9.27 -27.31
CA ASN A 848 26.02 -9.78 -26.53
C ASN A 848 26.44 -11.19 -26.97
N MET A 849 25.49 -12.11 -27.13
CA MET A 849 25.74 -13.47 -27.62
C MET A 849 26.41 -13.45 -29.00
N LEU A 850 25.93 -12.63 -29.93
CA LEU A 850 26.46 -12.53 -31.30
C LEU A 850 27.86 -11.92 -31.40
N LYS A 851 28.38 -11.32 -30.31
CA LYS A 851 29.79 -10.88 -30.26
C LYS A 851 30.76 -12.06 -30.15
N ASN A 852 30.30 -13.25 -29.78
CA ASN A 852 31.14 -14.45 -29.74
C ASN A 852 31.41 -14.95 -31.16
N PRO A 853 32.66 -14.93 -31.65
CA PRO A 853 32.99 -15.37 -33.02
C PRO A 853 32.77 -16.87 -33.23
N ASP A 854 32.81 -17.68 -32.17
CA ASP A 854 32.66 -19.12 -32.22
C ASP A 854 31.22 -19.59 -31.97
N PHE A 855 30.28 -18.67 -31.68
CA PHE A 855 28.91 -19.04 -31.43
C PHE A 855 28.28 -19.70 -32.68
N PRO A 856 27.63 -20.87 -32.55
CA PRO A 856 27.07 -21.61 -33.68
C PRO A 856 25.83 -20.89 -34.26
N ILE A 857 26.05 -19.96 -35.19
CA ILE A 857 25.04 -19.20 -35.92
C ILE A 857 25.38 -19.20 -37.43
N GLY A 858 24.38 -19.08 -38.29
CA GLY A 858 24.51 -19.28 -39.72
C GLY A 858 23.93 -20.64 -40.12
N ASP A 859 23.88 -20.94 -41.42
CA ASP A 859 23.45 -22.27 -41.87
C ASP A 859 24.54 -23.31 -41.52
N PRO A 860 24.19 -24.52 -41.01
CA PRO A 860 22.86 -25.13 -40.93
C PRO A 860 22.17 -25.03 -39.55
N TYR A 861 22.53 -24.06 -38.69
CA TYR A 861 22.02 -24.04 -37.32
C TYR A 861 20.53 -23.67 -37.24
N PRO A 862 19.69 -24.50 -36.57
CA PRO A 862 18.24 -24.41 -36.69
C PRO A 862 17.62 -23.17 -36.02
N TRP A 863 18.34 -22.50 -35.13
CA TRP A 863 17.86 -21.29 -34.43
C TRP A 863 18.17 -19.99 -35.16
N THR A 864 19.04 -20.01 -36.19
CA THR A 864 19.48 -18.80 -36.91
C THR A 864 18.32 -18.03 -37.52
N LYS A 865 17.46 -18.71 -38.27
CA LYS A 865 16.29 -18.06 -38.88
C LYS A 865 15.33 -17.48 -37.84
N ALA A 866 15.10 -18.20 -36.74
CA ALA A 866 14.17 -17.78 -35.70
C ALA A 866 14.63 -16.51 -34.99
N ILE A 867 15.90 -16.44 -34.59
CA ILE A 867 16.43 -15.26 -33.86
C ILE A 867 16.44 -14.02 -34.74
N TYR A 868 16.87 -14.12 -36.01
CA TYR A 868 16.85 -12.98 -36.93
C TYR A 868 15.44 -12.53 -37.27
N THR A 869 14.49 -13.46 -37.44
CA THR A 869 13.07 -13.13 -37.66
C THR A 869 12.50 -12.35 -36.48
N ALA A 870 12.74 -12.80 -35.24
CA ALA A 870 12.30 -12.13 -34.02
C ALA A 870 12.88 -10.71 -33.88
N LEU A 871 14.16 -10.53 -34.21
CA LEU A 871 14.83 -9.23 -34.20
C LEU A 871 14.31 -8.28 -35.28
N ILE A 872 14.14 -8.76 -36.52
CA ILE A 872 13.54 -8.00 -37.63
C ILE A 872 12.13 -7.54 -37.25
N HIS A 873 11.31 -8.45 -36.72
CA HIS A 873 9.97 -8.12 -36.26
C HIS A 873 10.00 -7.03 -35.18
N SER A 874 10.92 -7.13 -34.21
CA SER A 874 11.06 -6.14 -33.15
C SER A 874 11.56 -4.78 -33.63
N LEU A 875 12.43 -4.73 -34.64
CA LEU A 875 12.89 -3.49 -35.26
C LEU A 875 11.77 -2.76 -36.03
N LEU A 876 10.98 -3.52 -36.79
CA LEU A 876 10.01 -2.96 -37.73
C LEU A 876 8.62 -2.70 -37.13
N GLN A 877 8.17 -3.53 -36.18
CA GLN A 877 6.78 -3.48 -35.69
C GLN A 877 6.64 -3.02 -34.24
N CYS A 878 7.71 -2.99 -33.45
CA CYS A 878 7.62 -2.54 -32.07
C CYS A 878 7.50 -1.01 -32.00
N ARG A 879 6.49 -0.48 -31.29
CA ARG A 879 6.36 0.98 -31.07
C ARG A 879 7.43 1.56 -30.15
N ASN A 880 8.09 0.73 -29.33
CA ASN A 880 9.04 1.23 -28.34
C ASN A 880 10.45 1.40 -28.95
N PHE A 881 10.93 2.64 -29.02
CA PHE A 881 12.25 2.95 -29.58
C PHE A 881 13.41 2.21 -28.91
N LYS A 882 13.39 2.02 -27.58
CA LYS A 882 14.48 1.30 -26.89
C LYS A 882 14.58 -0.15 -27.35
N VAL A 883 13.44 -0.81 -27.60
CA VAL A 883 13.41 -2.17 -28.17
C VAL A 883 13.96 -2.16 -29.61
N ARG A 884 13.52 -1.21 -30.45
CA ARG A 884 13.98 -1.08 -31.85
C ARG A 884 15.50 -0.84 -31.94
N ILE A 885 16.03 0.06 -31.11
CA ILE A 885 17.47 0.39 -31.05
C ILE A 885 18.29 -0.87 -30.73
N ASN A 886 17.90 -1.61 -29.69
CA ASN A 886 18.62 -2.83 -29.30
C ASN A 886 18.44 -3.95 -30.33
N ALA A 887 17.29 -4.04 -31.00
CA ALA A 887 17.09 -5.00 -32.09
C ALA A 887 18.00 -4.68 -33.29
N CYS A 888 18.09 -3.40 -33.69
CA CYS A 888 18.98 -2.94 -34.74
C CYS A 888 20.46 -3.22 -34.40
N LEU A 889 20.86 -2.96 -33.15
CA LEU A 889 22.21 -3.26 -32.67
C LEU A 889 22.53 -4.76 -32.81
N ALA A 890 21.61 -5.63 -32.39
CA ALA A 890 21.79 -7.07 -32.50
C ALA A 890 21.91 -7.54 -33.96
N LEU A 891 21.09 -6.99 -34.87
CA LEU A 891 21.16 -7.30 -36.31
C LEU A 891 22.50 -6.88 -36.95
N ALA A 892 23.13 -5.83 -36.43
CA ALA A 892 24.41 -5.30 -36.89
C ALA A 892 25.61 -5.80 -36.08
N THR A 893 25.44 -6.77 -35.19
CA THR A 893 26.54 -7.29 -34.36
C THR A 893 27.44 -8.31 -35.08
N PRO A 894 26.93 -9.30 -35.85
CA PRO A 894 27.78 -10.30 -36.50
C PRO A 894 28.81 -9.65 -37.43
N THR A 895 30.06 -10.08 -37.35
CA THR A 895 31.19 -9.49 -38.10
C THR A 895 31.52 -10.24 -39.38
N ARG A 896 30.83 -11.35 -39.67
CA ARG A 896 30.99 -12.11 -40.92
C ARG A 896 29.66 -12.41 -41.56
N ARG A 897 29.64 -12.41 -42.90
CA ARG A 897 28.42 -12.66 -43.68
C ARG A 897 27.82 -14.05 -43.42
N ASP A 898 28.65 -15.08 -43.22
CA ASP A 898 28.18 -16.45 -43.02
C ASP A 898 27.42 -16.66 -41.71
N GLN A 899 27.66 -15.83 -40.69
CA GLN A 899 26.93 -15.85 -39.42
C GLN A 899 25.44 -15.53 -39.60
N TYR A 900 25.06 -14.85 -40.67
CA TYR A 900 23.66 -14.59 -41.02
C TYR A 900 22.98 -15.77 -41.73
N GLY A 901 23.76 -16.65 -42.37
CA GLY A 901 23.27 -17.69 -43.26
C GLY A 901 22.28 -17.15 -44.30
N SER A 902 21.24 -17.94 -44.56
CA SER A 902 20.11 -17.60 -45.43
C SER A 902 19.27 -16.38 -44.98
N SER A 903 19.55 -15.78 -43.81
CA SER A 903 18.81 -14.61 -43.32
C SER A 903 19.45 -13.26 -43.72
N PHE A 904 20.63 -13.26 -44.34
CA PHE A 904 21.36 -12.01 -44.65
C PHE A 904 20.53 -10.99 -45.42
N ASP A 905 19.90 -11.40 -46.53
CA ASP A 905 19.12 -10.50 -47.37
C ASP A 905 17.91 -9.93 -46.62
N ALA A 906 17.24 -10.75 -45.80
CA ALA A 906 16.12 -10.31 -44.98
C ALA A 906 16.55 -9.27 -43.93
N VAL A 907 17.75 -9.41 -43.36
CA VAL A 907 18.31 -8.43 -42.42
C VAL A 907 18.65 -7.12 -43.12
N VAL A 908 19.28 -7.18 -44.30
CA VAL A 908 19.59 -5.97 -45.10
C VAL A 908 18.31 -5.20 -45.44
N GLN A 909 17.29 -5.91 -45.94
CA GLN A 909 16.00 -5.28 -46.27
C GLN A 909 15.30 -4.69 -45.04
N ALA A 910 15.39 -5.35 -43.88
CA ALA A 910 14.82 -4.83 -42.65
C ALA A 910 15.52 -3.55 -42.17
N ILE A 911 16.85 -3.47 -42.26
CA ILE A 911 17.60 -2.27 -41.86
C ILE A 911 17.30 -1.11 -42.82
N LEU A 912 17.21 -1.36 -44.13
CA LEU A 912 16.79 -0.36 -45.12
C LEU A 912 15.36 0.13 -44.87
N ALA A 913 14.42 -0.78 -44.62
CA ALA A 913 13.04 -0.40 -44.29
C ALA A 913 12.95 0.42 -42.99
N ALA A 914 13.78 0.11 -41.99
CA ALA A 914 13.87 0.90 -40.77
C ALA A 914 14.46 2.30 -41.03
N TRP A 915 15.43 2.42 -41.93
CA TRP A 915 15.99 3.70 -42.37
C TRP A 915 14.93 4.58 -43.02
N ASP A 916 14.16 4.01 -43.97
CA ASP A 916 13.10 4.73 -44.66
C ASP A 916 11.99 5.17 -43.68
N ALA A 917 11.57 4.30 -42.77
CA ALA A 917 10.58 4.63 -41.74
C ALA A 917 11.04 5.79 -40.84
N CYS A 918 12.32 5.82 -40.46
CA CYS A 918 12.91 6.93 -39.69
C CYS A 918 12.85 8.28 -40.43
N HIS A 919 12.63 8.31 -41.75
CA HIS A 919 12.51 9.53 -42.57
C HIS A 919 11.05 9.92 -42.90
N GLN A 920 10.06 9.05 -42.66
CA GLN A 920 8.67 9.26 -43.06
C GLN A 920 7.69 9.69 -41.95
N GLU A 921 8.05 9.55 -40.66
CA GLU A 921 7.13 9.86 -39.53
C GLU A 921 7.07 11.38 -39.21
N ASP A 922 5.85 11.95 -39.10
CA ASP A 922 5.56 13.32 -38.63
C ASP A 922 5.21 13.36 -37.11
N ASP A 923 5.93 14.22 -36.38
CA ASP A 923 5.96 14.72 -34.98
C ASP A 923 5.11 14.17 -33.78
N THR A 924 5.84 13.95 -32.66
CA THR A 924 5.58 14.54 -31.33
C THR A 924 6.91 14.90 -30.62
N PHE A 925 7.01 16.09 -29.99
CA PHE A 925 8.27 16.65 -29.43
C PHE A 925 8.94 15.77 -28.34
N GLN A 926 8.17 14.89 -27.67
CA GLN A 926 8.69 14.04 -26.58
C GLN A 926 9.46 12.80 -27.08
N GLU A 927 9.22 12.34 -28.31
CA GLU A 927 9.84 11.12 -28.86
C GLU A 927 11.03 11.40 -29.79
N TYR A 928 11.26 12.68 -30.14
CA TYR A 928 12.32 13.11 -31.07
C TYR A 928 13.71 12.57 -30.68
N ARG A 929 14.10 12.66 -29.40
CA ARG A 929 15.42 12.20 -28.93
C ARG A 929 15.66 10.72 -29.16
N TYR A 930 14.64 9.88 -28.95
CA TYR A 930 14.79 8.43 -29.10
C TYR A 930 14.74 7.99 -30.57
N ARG A 931 14.03 8.74 -31.42
CA ARG A 931 14.07 8.56 -32.87
C ARG A 931 15.45 8.89 -33.45
N GLU A 932 16.06 10.00 -33.04
CA GLU A 932 17.42 10.35 -33.50
C GLU A 932 18.45 9.29 -33.09
N GLN A 933 18.33 8.74 -31.87
CA GLN A 933 19.16 7.60 -31.45
C GLN A 933 18.95 6.36 -32.33
N LEU A 934 17.70 6.05 -32.69
CA LEU A 934 17.43 4.94 -33.63
C LEU A 934 18.00 5.22 -35.01
N LYS A 935 17.89 6.45 -35.52
CA LYS A 935 18.41 6.85 -36.83
C LYS A 935 19.92 6.69 -36.90
N GLU A 936 20.67 7.14 -35.90
CA GLU A 936 22.12 6.94 -35.82
C GLU A 936 22.48 5.45 -35.70
N GLN A 937 21.73 4.67 -34.93
CA GLN A 937 21.95 3.24 -34.82
C GLN A 937 21.71 2.50 -36.16
N VAL A 938 20.66 2.86 -36.89
CA VAL A 938 20.36 2.29 -38.23
C VAL A 938 21.41 2.71 -39.24
N LYS A 939 21.88 3.97 -39.21
CA LYS A 939 22.98 4.45 -40.07
C LYS A 939 24.26 3.64 -39.85
N SER A 940 24.64 3.43 -38.58
CA SER A 940 25.78 2.60 -38.22
C SER A 940 25.60 1.16 -38.72
N ALA A 941 24.40 0.59 -38.56
CA ALA A 941 24.06 -0.73 -39.07
C ALA A 941 24.17 -0.83 -40.59
N LEU A 942 23.77 0.20 -41.36
CA LEU A 942 23.91 0.23 -42.80
C LEU A 942 25.38 0.23 -43.24
N HIS A 943 26.23 1.05 -42.61
CA HIS A 943 27.66 1.06 -42.91
C HIS A 943 28.31 -0.30 -42.64
N HIS A 944 27.95 -0.93 -41.52
CA HIS A 944 28.42 -2.27 -41.16
C HIS A 944 28.02 -3.32 -42.21
N ILE A 945 26.74 -3.37 -42.58
CA ILE A 945 26.23 -4.32 -43.59
C ILE A 945 26.84 -4.07 -44.97
N GLN A 946 27.11 -2.81 -45.34
CA GLN A 946 27.80 -2.47 -46.58
C GLN A 946 29.22 -3.05 -46.61
N ALA A 947 29.98 -2.92 -45.52
CA ALA A 947 31.32 -3.49 -45.41
C ALA A 947 31.29 -5.03 -45.61
N LEU A 948 30.36 -5.72 -44.96
CA LEU A 948 30.19 -7.18 -45.11
C LEU A 948 29.74 -7.60 -46.52
N SER A 949 29.03 -6.73 -47.23
CA SER A 949 28.60 -7.00 -48.61
C SER A 949 29.76 -6.86 -49.60
N SER A 950 30.74 -5.99 -49.32
CA SER A 950 31.93 -5.79 -50.17
C SER A 950 32.99 -6.88 -50.03
N GLU A 951 33.08 -7.55 -48.87
CA GLU A 951 34.02 -8.67 -48.64
C GLU A 951 33.67 -9.93 -49.44
N ALA A 952 32.43 -10.06 -49.95
CA ALA A 952 32.00 -11.22 -50.75
C ALA A 952 32.39 -11.12 -52.24
N THR A 953 33.01 -10.01 -52.67
CA THR A 953 33.44 -9.76 -54.06
C THR A 953 34.94 -9.93 -54.32
N THR A 954 35.70 -10.40 -53.33
CA THR A 954 37.12 -10.77 -53.40
C THR A 954 37.30 -12.19 -52.91
#